data_AF-A0A8J4W5G0-F1
#
_entry.id   AF-A0A8J4W5G0-F1
#
_cell.length_a   1.000
_cell.length_b   1.000
_cell.length_c   1.000
_cell.angle_alpha   90.00
_cell.angle_beta   90.00
_cell.angle_gamma   90.00
#
_symmetry.space_group_name_H-M   'P 1'
#
loop_
_entity.id
_entity.type
_entity.pdbx_description
1 polymer ?
#
loop_
_entity_poly.entity_id
_entity_poly.type
_entity_poly.pdbx_seq_one_letter_code
_entity_poly.pdbx_strand_id
1 'polypeptide(L)'
;MDYSRFSTVLVVFLMTQLSVSAVADVVAYDWRLTSIMTAFDGVLLETLGINDKPSNEAVIDIALGQEIEVRVTNELSEPSCLHWHGMKQLGTQEMDGMSGITQCVIEPNSTAVYRYAPDKAGTFWWHSHHKTQYSFGLRGPLIVRAPENELRAVEKEIDSEYIIQLTDIYHAQPPPGPVLWDTIAINNLGRFDCTAATINNLTECDPDQPLSSFGFQEGKKYLLRVTNMAAMAPFEFSIDGHDFQVIAADAEPVMPSQLINSITINIGQRYDIIVEAKKDTQEASSFWVRAKGLTGLPWITRTGNTGSAGFNDEGLAIIRYDSTSTAEPTSQPHEDTVTVGEFDFTPVSPVQLPSTPSDRSLVQFSINPAVGGIVSLDGGEYNPLVIPDEPPLLSIASGLSTSDLPATTNARAIKYGDHIEVVLVNEMSEQHPFHLHSHVPWVVGSGYASIEQIQKNTLPPSKLQGAMVRDVYTVPGCNTDDDGLCVDVGYVVLRFTADNPGVKPNPKDPMSDEVSEESANSGGAHSDICLLQLKPRFSTLYPLYRPPKVPMGLLTSLALFLLAINQASAAIARYYWNITHFNSTAFDGVMTPGYGINNEPTKLHPIEVTLGDEVEVHVTNQLTEQTCIHWHGMRQFGTQEMDGVSGITQCQIQPNVTAIYRFTPDKCGSFWFHGHEEVQYAFGLRGPLIVHCPYDQLQSWEKDIYKEYTVLITDWYHEVPVGAPIWDSVLINNVGRYNCTVAEAAGKECVAGQPLPRFQFVAGKKYLIRLINTSAMSAFKVSIDGHSFQVIAVDGDQLQPSTTVNSVFLNVAQRADILVQAKTAPSQSQVSQRKTPLGSFWLRVNSLYGLPWTALPVDQMPEGFNPDALAIIDYQSGATADPTSSKWTTEVSIGEFDYKPLNPVVLPTVPDQRMVVEFTLAVLPANPDSFLGYMAIDQREFISLVIPEHPPLFTIAQGAATKDLPTSANAVKLKHNDHVEVVVVNETPDQHPIHLHAHSPWIVGSGHASRQAILDNNLTALRLNDPMQHDVFTVPECLTDNNGTCTDLGYVVFRLTADNPGVWIMHCHIDWHFVLGLAMLFVEAEDVLHKLGLAEFSSNMLSVCNGAGNFTI
;
A
#
# COMPACT_ATOMS: atom_id res chain seq x y z
N MET A 1 -38.15 76.68 5.88
CA MET A 1 -36.85 77.07 6.48
C MET A 1 -35.91 75.88 6.39
N ASP A 2 -34.78 75.93 5.71
CA ASP A 2 -34.53 76.43 4.34
C ASP A 2 -33.05 76.16 4.04
N TYR A 3 -32.78 75.35 3.01
CA TYR A 3 -31.62 75.36 2.11
C TYR A 3 -30.16 75.43 2.63
N SER A 4 -29.27 74.90 1.76
CA SER A 4 -27.88 75.33 1.53
C SER A 4 -26.80 74.81 2.49
N ARG A 5 -25.67 74.24 2.00
CA ARG A 5 -25.22 73.94 0.61
C ARG A 5 -24.12 72.85 0.62
N PHE A 6 -24.11 72.01 -0.43
CA PHE A 6 -22.97 71.53 -1.26
C PHE A 6 -21.57 71.34 -0.59
N SER A 7 -20.80 70.28 -0.89
CA SER A 7 -20.60 69.76 -2.25
C SER A 7 -19.94 68.37 -2.35
N THR A 8 -20.42 67.57 -3.33
CA THR A 8 -19.70 66.64 -4.25
C THR A 8 -18.84 65.48 -3.69
N VAL A 9 -18.89 64.33 -4.39
CA VAL A 9 -18.26 63.01 -4.07
C VAL A 9 -19.10 62.23 -3.04
N LEU A 10 -19.63 61.03 -3.32
CA LEU A 10 -19.72 60.24 -4.57
C LEU A 10 -21.07 59.48 -4.63
N VAL A 11 -21.22 58.48 -5.51
CA VAL A 11 -22.38 57.56 -5.58
C VAL A 11 -21.90 56.11 -5.68
N VAL A 12 -22.36 55.26 -4.76
CA VAL A 12 -22.60 53.82 -4.97
C VAL A 12 -23.92 53.48 -4.25
N PHE A 13 -24.69 52.54 -4.81
CA PHE A 13 -25.96 52.10 -4.23
C PHE A 13 -25.74 51.35 -2.91
N LEU A 14 -26.62 51.58 -1.93
CA LEU A 14 -26.93 50.58 -0.92
C LEU A 14 -28.34 50.06 -1.20
N MET A 15 -28.47 49.06 -2.07
CA MET A 15 -29.69 48.26 -2.09
C MET A 15 -29.73 47.44 -0.80
N THR A 16 -30.76 47.66 0.00
CA THR A 16 -31.11 46.75 1.10
C THR A 16 -31.66 45.46 0.51
N GLN A 17 -30.77 44.55 0.07
CA GLN A 17 -31.18 43.17 -0.11
C GLN A 17 -31.57 42.60 1.25
N LEU A 18 -32.70 41.90 1.27
CA LEU A 18 -33.09 41.03 2.35
C LEU A 18 -32.14 39.83 2.32
N SER A 19 -31.02 39.92 3.03
CA SER A 19 -30.34 38.73 3.54
C SER A 19 -31.28 38.07 4.53
N VAL A 20 -32.22 37.29 4.00
CA VAL A 20 -32.77 36.14 4.72
C VAL A 20 -31.56 35.35 5.16
N SER A 21 -31.31 35.30 6.46
CA SER A 21 -30.37 34.34 7.03
C SER A 21 -30.99 32.97 6.82
N ALA A 22 -30.74 32.39 5.64
CA ALA A 22 -30.92 30.98 5.41
C ALA A 22 -30.07 30.27 6.46
N VAL A 23 -30.73 29.69 7.46
CA VAL A 23 -30.16 28.54 8.15
C VAL A 23 -29.94 27.53 7.03
N ALA A 24 -28.70 27.09 6.82
CA ALA A 24 -28.39 26.11 5.79
C ALA A 24 -29.31 24.90 6.02
N ASP A 25 -30.08 24.53 5.00
CA ASP A 25 -31.07 23.48 5.15
C ASP A 25 -30.32 22.15 5.24
N VAL A 26 -30.54 21.40 6.32
CA VAL A 26 -29.72 20.24 6.68
C VAL A 26 -30.36 18.99 6.11
N VAL A 27 -29.73 18.39 5.10
CA VAL A 27 -30.17 17.13 4.52
C VAL A 27 -29.53 15.99 5.32
N ALA A 28 -30.36 15.32 6.11
CA ALA A 28 -29.92 14.33 7.09
C ALA A 28 -30.17 12.88 6.63
N TYR A 29 -29.17 12.03 6.82
CA TYR A 29 -29.15 10.61 6.49
C TYR A 29 -28.81 9.78 7.74
N ASP A 30 -29.42 8.60 7.88
CA ASP A 30 -29.17 7.68 9.00
C ASP A 30 -28.92 6.27 8.43
N TRP A 31 -27.69 5.78 8.60
CA TRP A 31 -27.13 4.62 7.91
C TRP A 31 -26.56 3.61 8.90
N ARG A 32 -27.06 2.38 8.86
CA ARG A 32 -26.45 1.19 9.47
C ARG A 32 -25.56 0.50 8.44
N LEU A 33 -24.30 0.24 8.77
CA LEU A 33 -23.38 -0.58 7.96
C LEU A 33 -23.65 -2.05 8.31
N THR A 34 -24.13 -2.82 7.34
CA THR A 34 -24.71 -4.15 7.59
C THR A 34 -24.20 -5.17 6.57
N SER A 35 -23.84 -6.39 6.99
CA SER A 35 -23.69 -7.49 6.05
C SER A 35 -25.05 -7.89 5.47
N ILE A 36 -25.11 -8.15 4.17
CA ILE A 36 -26.31 -8.53 3.42
C ILE A 36 -25.99 -9.67 2.44
N MET A 37 -26.99 -10.48 2.14
CA MET A 37 -26.95 -11.39 0.98
C MET A 37 -27.64 -10.71 -0.21
N THR A 38 -26.96 -10.56 -1.34
CA THR A 38 -27.56 -9.97 -2.56
C THR A 38 -26.92 -10.50 -3.84
N ALA A 39 -27.60 -10.32 -4.97
CA ALA A 39 -27.11 -10.73 -6.28
C ALA A 39 -26.92 -9.51 -7.20
N PHE A 40 -25.65 -9.13 -7.40
CA PHE A 40 -25.28 -7.99 -8.27
C PHE A 40 -25.14 -8.39 -9.74
N ASP A 41 -24.67 -9.60 -10.00
CA ASP A 41 -24.44 -10.15 -11.33
C ASP A 41 -25.17 -11.48 -11.57
N GLY A 42 -26.10 -11.83 -10.68
CA GLY A 42 -26.86 -13.07 -10.70
C GLY A 42 -26.41 -14.04 -9.61
N VAL A 43 -25.14 -14.05 -9.21
CA VAL A 43 -24.66 -14.85 -8.07
C VAL A 43 -25.08 -14.21 -6.76
N LEU A 44 -25.61 -15.01 -5.82
CA LEU A 44 -25.88 -14.56 -4.46
C LEU A 44 -24.59 -14.52 -3.63
N LEU A 45 -24.24 -13.33 -3.13
CA LEU A 45 -22.99 -13.03 -2.40
C LEU A 45 -23.28 -12.43 -1.03
N GLU A 46 -22.40 -12.72 -0.06
CA GLU A 46 -22.30 -11.90 1.15
C GLU A 46 -21.51 -10.62 0.83
N THR A 47 -22.07 -9.46 1.17
CA THR A 47 -21.55 -8.14 0.80
C THR A 47 -22.00 -7.09 1.82
N LEU A 48 -21.39 -5.92 1.81
CA LEU A 48 -21.64 -4.84 2.76
C LEU A 48 -22.63 -3.82 2.18
N GLY A 49 -23.67 -3.54 2.94
CA GLY A 49 -24.77 -2.66 2.57
C GLY A 49 -25.04 -1.54 3.56
N ILE A 50 -25.94 -0.63 3.17
CA ILE A 50 -26.51 0.43 3.98
C ILE A 50 -27.96 0.07 4.31
N ASN A 51 -28.31 0.00 5.60
CA ASN A 51 -29.67 -0.27 6.08
C ASN A 51 -30.28 -1.56 5.50
N ASP A 52 -29.55 -2.67 5.61
CA ASP A 52 -29.93 -4.00 5.10
C ASP A 52 -30.17 -4.05 3.57
N LYS A 53 -29.58 -3.11 2.81
CA LYS A 53 -29.72 -2.93 1.35
C LYS A 53 -28.40 -2.63 0.65
N PRO A 54 -28.28 -2.91 -0.66
CA PRO A 54 -27.16 -2.44 -1.47
C PRO A 54 -26.90 -0.93 -1.43
N SER A 55 -25.64 -0.55 -1.21
CA SER A 55 -25.22 0.85 -1.03
C SER A 55 -25.40 1.76 -2.25
N ASN A 56 -25.52 1.20 -3.45
CA ASN A 56 -25.84 1.97 -4.66
C ASN A 56 -27.24 2.61 -4.63
N GLU A 57 -28.13 2.19 -3.71
CA GLU A 57 -29.38 2.89 -3.40
C GLU A 57 -29.18 4.10 -2.45
N ALA A 58 -28.09 4.14 -1.67
CA ALA A 58 -27.80 5.20 -0.70
C ALA A 58 -27.15 6.41 -1.38
N VAL A 59 -27.91 7.06 -2.25
CA VAL A 59 -27.53 8.29 -2.95
C VAL A 59 -27.66 9.51 -2.04
N ILE A 60 -26.61 10.33 -1.99
CA ILE A 60 -26.70 11.71 -1.48
C ILE A 60 -26.94 12.64 -2.68
N ASP A 61 -27.98 13.47 -2.62
CA ASP A 61 -28.34 14.42 -3.68
C ASP A 61 -28.88 15.70 -3.02
N ILE A 62 -28.12 16.79 -3.12
CA ILE A 62 -28.40 18.07 -2.45
C ILE A 62 -28.11 19.26 -3.37
N ALA A 63 -28.59 20.45 -3.02
CA ALA A 63 -28.22 21.70 -3.67
C ALA A 63 -26.99 22.36 -2.99
N LEU A 64 -26.16 23.04 -3.77
CA LEU A 64 -25.05 23.85 -3.25
C LEU A 64 -25.58 24.92 -2.28
N GLY A 65 -25.01 24.98 -1.08
CA GLY A 65 -25.48 25.84 0.02
C GLY A 65 -26.40 25.16 1.05
N GLN A 66 -26.69 23.87 0.89
CA GLN A 66 -27.23 23.01 1.96
C GLN A 66 -26.10 22.40 2.81
N GLU A 67 -26.41 22.03 4.05
CA GLU A 67 -25.53 21.19 4.90
C GLU A 67 -25.94 19.71 4.73
N ILE A 68 -24.96 18.82 4.76
CA ILE A 68 -25.16 17.36 4.87
C ILE A 68 -24.98 16.98 6.35
N GLU A 69 -25.83 16.11 6.89
CA GLU A 69 -25.54 15.35 8.12
C GLU A 69 -25.72 13.85 7.84
N VAL A 70 -24.68 13.02 8.07
CA VAL A 70 -24.77 11.55 7.94
C VAL A 70 -24.44 10.91 9.27
N ARG A 71 -25.41 10.19 9.84
CA ARG A 71 -25.23 9.31 11.01
C ARG A 71 -24.88 7.92 10.53
N VAL A 72 -23.76 7.38 10.99
CA VAL A 72 -23.22 6.09 10.56
C VAL A 72 -23.05 5.19 11.77
N THR A 73 -23.85 4.12 11.87
CA THR A 73 -23.73 3.09 12.89
C THR A 73 -23.09 1.85 12.27
N ASN A 74 -21.97 1.40 12.82
CA ASN A 74 -21.31 0.19 12.35
C ASN A 74 -21.93 -1.05 13.02
N GLU A 75 -22.61 -1.91 12.27
CA GLU A 75 -23.13 -3.20 12.75
C GLU A 75 -22.35 -4.40 12.19
N LEU A 76 -21.18 -4.15 11.59
CA LEU A 76 -20.23 -5.18 11.16
C LEU A 76 -19.43 -5.73 12.35
N SER A 77 -18.80 -6.88 12.16
CA SER A 77 -17.91 -7.51 13.15
C SER A 77 -16.50 -6.90 13.22
N GLU A 78 -16.18 -5.97 12.31
CA GLU A 78 -14.91 -5.24 12.25
C GLU A 78 -15.14 -3.71 12.21
N PRO A 79 -14.12 -2.87 12.49
CA PRO A 79 -14.27 -1.42 12.47
C PRO A 79 -14.58 -0.85 11.07
N SER A 80 -14.98 0.42 10.98
CA SER A 80 -15.28 1.09 9.69
C SER A 80 -15.11 2.61 9.76
N CYS A 81 -15.10 3.32 8.62
CA CYS A 81 -15.16 4.78 8.47
C CYS A 81 -15.67 5.13 7.08
N LEU A 82 -16.40 6.23 6.88
CA LEU A 82 -16.87 6.68 5.55
C LEU A 82 -16.25 8.02 5.14
N HIS A 83 -15.71 8.09 3.91
CA HIS A 83 -15.08 9.27 3.31
C HIS A 83 -15.94 9.91 2.19
N TRP A 84 -15.69 11.19 1.91
CA TRP A 84 -16.49 12.08 1.06
C TRP A 84 -15.67 12.61 -0.13
N HIS A 85 -15.46 11.72 -1.11
CA HIS A 85 -14.44 11.81 -2.14
C HIS A 85 -14.61 13.01 -3.08
N GLY A 86 -13.54 13.81 -3.21
CA GLY A 86 -13.48 15.00 -4.07
C GLY A 86 -13.97 16.32 -3.45
N MET A 87 -14.48 16.33 -2.22
CA MET A 87 -14.97 17.56 -1.56
C MET A 87 -13.96 18.19 -0.59
N LYS A 88 -14.06 19.51 -0.41
CA LYS A 88 -13.16 20.27 0.46
C LYS A 88 -13.70 20.40 1.88
N GLN A 89 -13.12 19.67 2.83
CA GLN A 89 -13.49 19.71 4.25
C GLN A 89 -12.92 20.95 4.97
N LEU A 90 -13.26 22.15 4.47
CA LEU A 90 -12.75 23.42 5.01
C LEU A 90 -13.38 23.75 6.35
N GLY A 91 -12.66 23.49 7.44
CA GLY A 91 -13.15 23.65 8.81
C GLY A 91 -13.95 22.45 9.34
N THR A 92 -13.95 21.33 8.63
CA THR A 92 -14.56 20.04 9.00
C THR A 92 -13.59 18.88 8.71
N GLN A 93 -12.29 19.14 8.81
CA GLN A 93 -11.22 18.19 8.50
C GLN A 93 -11.38 16.88 9.27
N GLU A 94 -11.91 16.95 10.50
CA GLU A 94 -12.21 15.82 11.39
C GLU A 94 -13.39 14.93 10.93
N MET A 95 -14.00 15.29 9.81
CA MET A 95 -15.12 14.59 9.17
C MET A 95 -14.79 14.18 7.74
N ASP A 96 -13.53 14.30 7.32
CA ASP A 96 -13.05 13.81 6.02
C ASP A 96 -13.24 12.29 5.88
N GLY A 97 -13.09 11.53 6.97
CA GLY A 97 -13.51 10.13 7.02
C GLY A 97 -12.43 9.10 6.73
N MET A 98 -11.17 9.52 6.61
CA MET A 98 -10.02 8.62 6.51
C MET A 98 -9.80 7.92 7.87
N SER A 99 -10.04 6.61 7.90
CA SER A 99 -9.85 5.73 9.06
C SER A 99 -8.53 6.02 9.75
N GLY A 100 -8.58 6.48 11.00
CA GLY A 100 -7.44 6.79 11.86
C GLY A 100 -6.41 7.78 11.29
N ILE A 101 -6.66 8.50 10.19
CA ILE A 101 -5.83 9.65 9.77
C ILE A 101 -6.49 10.97 10.15
N THR A 102 -7.77 11.14 9.79
CA THR A 102 -8.54 12.34 10.13
C THR A 102 -9.49 12.14 11.30
N GLN A 103 -9.82 10.89 11.65
CA GLN A 103 -10.72 10.55 12.75
C GLN A 103 -10.48 9.13 13.27
N CYS A 104 -10.91 8.82 14.49
CA CYS A 104 -10.90 7.45 15.01
C CYS A 104 -11.82 6.53 14.18
N VAL A 105 -11.58 5.22 14.24
CA VAL A 105 -12.45 4.21 13.65
C VAL A 105 -13.84 4.17 14.32
N ILE A 106 -14.86 3.84 13.53
CA ILE A 106 -16.18 3.47 14.02
C ILE A 106 -16.13 1.98 14.40
N GLU A 107 -15.88 1.70 15.67
CA GLU A 107 -15.86 0.34 16.22
C GLU A 107 -17.19 -0.42 16.01
N PRO A 108 -17.19 -1.77 15.98
CA PRO A 108 -18.40 -2.58 16.00
C PRO A 108 -19.41 -2.14 17.06
N ASN A 109 -20.67 -1.99 16.66
CA ASN A 109 -21.79 -1.48 17.46
C ASN A 109 -21.67 -0.02 17.92
N SER A 110 -20.79 0.79 17.30
CA SER A 110 -20.63 2.23 17.58
C SER A 110 -21.20 3.12 16.47
N THR A 111 -21.42 4.40 16.78
CA THR A 111 -22.02 5.39 15.87
C THR A 111 -21.19 6.67 15.77
N ALA A 112 -20.87 7.09 14.55
CA ALA A 112 -20.33 8.42 14.23
C ALA A 112 -21.37 9.34 13.58
N VAL A 113 -21.06 10.63 13.51
CA VAL A 113 -21.87 11.64 12.80
C VAL A 113 -20.96 12.58 12.04
N TYR A 114 -21.14 12.63 10.73
CA TYR A 114 -20.45 13.51 9.80
C TYR A 114 -21.35 14.70 9.48
N ARG A 115 -20.83 15.93 9.47
CA ARG A 115 -21.62 17.13 9.17
C ARG A 115 -20.79 18.27 8.58
N TYR A 116 -21.02 18.58 7.31
CA TYR A 116 -20.28 19.60 6.55
C TYR A 116 -21.18 20.21 5.45
N ALA A 117 -20.71 21.26 4.79
CA ALA A 117 -21.34 21.85 3.60
C ALA A 117 -20.36 21.73 2.41
N PRO A 118 -20.80 21.30 1.21
CA PRO A 118 -19.94 21.26 0.04
C PRO A 118 -19.46 22.64 -0.41
N ASP A 119 -18.25 22.71 -0.94
CA ASP A 119 -17.61 23.93 -1.44
C ASP A 119 -18.00 24.27 -2.89
N LYS A 120 -18.25 23.26 -3.73
CA LYS A 120 -18.62 23.40 -5.15
C LYS A 120 -19.75 22.45 -5.56
N ALA A 121 -20.42 22.77 -6.66
CA ALA A 121 -21.38 21.87 -7.30
C ALA A 121 -20.67 20.88 -8.25
N GLY A 122 -21.24 19.69 -8.43
CA GLY A 122 -20.73 18.67 -9.35
C GLY A 122 -21.02 17.23 -8.94
N THR A 123 -20.22 16.30 -9.48
CA THR A 123 -20.34 14.85 -9.27
C THR A 123 -19.21 14.35 -8.35
N PHE A 124 -19.61 13.74 -7.24
CA PHE A 124 -18.76 13.16 -6.20
C PHE A 124 -19.27 11.76 -5.84
N TRP A 125 -18.62 11.13 -4.86
CA TRP A 125 -19.07 9.86 -4.28
C TRP A 125 -18.65 9.74 -2.83
N TRP A 126 -19.26 8.79 -2.13
CA TRP A 126 -18.87 8.42 -0.77
C TRP A 126 -18.48 6.93 -0.77
N HIS A 127 -17.55 6.55 0.11
CA HIS A 127 -17.15 5.16 0.26
C HIS A 127 -16.58 4.86 1.65
N SER A 128 -16.53 3.59 2.05
CA SER A 128 -15.74 3.21 3.22
C SER A 128 -14.25 3.47 2.96
N HIS A 129 -13.59 4.05 3.95
CA HIS A 129 -12.16 4.34 3.96
C HIS A 129 -11.44 3.54 5.06
N HIS A 130 -12.00 2.40 5.44
CA HIS A 130 -11.37 1.41 6.31
C HIS A 130 -11.15 0.11 5.51
N LYS A 131 -9.88 -0.29 5.33
CA LYS A 131 -9.46 -1.46 4.55
C LYS A 131 -10.15 -1.54 3.18
N THR A 132 -10.61 -2.72 2.78
CA THR A 132 -11.21 -3.04 1.47
C THR A 132 -12.75 -3.00 1.46
N GLN A 133 -13.40 -2.42 2.48
CA GLN A 133 -14.86 -2.52 2.65
C GLN A 133 -15.69 -1.89 1.51
N TYR A 134 -15.17 -0.88 0.81
CA TYR A 134 -15.89 -0.29 -0.32
C TYR A 134 -15.89 -1.20 -1.56
N SER A 135 -14.83 -1.98 -1.76
CA SER A 135 -14.74 -3.07 -2.73
C SER A 135 -15.84 -4.10 -2.52
N PHE A 136 -16.15 -4.36 -1.25
CA PHE A 136 -17.20 -5.26 -0.80
C PHE A 136 -18.56 -4.60 -0.61
N GLY A 137 -18.76 -3.38 -1.12
CA GLY A 137 -20.09 -2.80 -1.31
C GLY A 137 -20.35 -1.48 -0.57
N LEU A 138 -19.53 -1.04 0.40
CA LEU A 138 -19.73 0.26 1.06
C LEU A 138 -19.29 1.44 0.19
N ARG A 139 -20.06 1.76 -0.85
CA ARG A 139 -19.85 2.87 -1.80
C ARG A 139 -21.16 3.37 -2.40
N GLY A 140 -21.25 4.66 -2.73
CA GLY A 140 -22.42 5.22 -3.42
C GLY A 140 -22.24 6.67 -3.90
N PRO A 141 -23.19 7.21 -4.68
CA PRO A 141 -23.05 8.54 -5.30
C PRO A 141 -23.28 9.71 -4.33
N LEU A 142 -22.64 10.84 -4.62
CA LEU A 142 -22.88 12.11 -3.95
C LEU A 142 -22.97 13.24 -5.00
N ILE A 143 -24.15 13.82 -5.19
CA ILE A 143 -24.41 14.86 -6.18
C ILE A 143 -24.68 16.19 -5.48
N VAL A 144 -23.97 17.25 -5.90
CA VAL A 144 -24.21 18.62 -5.44
C VAL A 144 -24.68 19.46 -6.61
N ARG A 145 -25.96 19.84 -6.61
CA ARG A 145 -26.62 20.54 -7.72
C ARG A 145 -26.33 22.03 -7.68
N ALA A 146 -25.86 22.57 -8.80
CA ALA A 146 -25.67 24.01 -8.97
C ALA A 146 -27.02 24.76 -9.00
N PRO A 147 -27.11 25.96 -8.43
CA PRO A 147 -28.26 26.83 -8.57
C PRO A 147 -28.59 27.13 -10.05
N GLU A 148 -29.86 27.26 -10.40
CA GLU A 148 -30.30 27.45 -11.80
C GLU A 148 -29.67 28.71 -12.45
N ASN A 149 -29.37 29.74 -11.65
CA ASN A 149 -28.65 30.94 -12.10
C ASN A 149 -27.16 30.69 -12.42
N GLU A 150 -26.54 29.69 -11.82
CA GLU A 150 -25.12 29.35 -11.97
C GLU A 150 -24.84 28.28 -13.04
N LEU A 151 -25.84 27.45 -13.41
CA LEU A 151 -25.74 26.50 -14.52
C LEU A 151 -25.18 27.15 -15.80
N ARG A 152 -24.18 26.52 -16.42
CA ARG A 152 -23.58 26.93 -17.69
C ARG A 152 -24.59 26.81 -18.83
N ALA A 153 -24.32 27.49 -19.95
CA ALA A 153 -25.20 27.44 -21.12
C ALA A 153 -25.46 26.01 -21.61
N VAL A 154 -24.43 25.15 -21.62
CA VAL A 154 -24.55 23.74 -22.03
C VAL A 154 -25.33 22.87 -21.05
N GLU A 155 -25.35 23.21 -19.75
CA GLU A 155 -26.11 22.49 -18.72
C GLU A 155 -27.60 22.90 -18.76
N LYS A 156 -27.87 24.16 -19.13
CA LYS A 156 -29.24 24.66 -19.38
C LYS A 156 -29.89 24.08 -20.65
N GLU A 157 -29.14 23.36 -21.49
CA GLU A 157 -29.65 22.66 -22.68
C GLU A 157 -29.99 21.18 -22.42
N ILE A 158 -29.89 20.70 -21.18
CA ILE A 158 -30.05 19.28 -20.83
C ILE A 158 -31.50 18.98 -20.42
N ASP A 159 -32.08 17.93 -21.01
CA ASP A 159 -33.45 17.49 -20.76
C ASP A 159 -33.60 16.60 -19.52
N SER A 160 -32.57 15.77 -19.23
CA SER A 160 -32.60 14.72 -18.21
C SER A 160 -31.18 14.36 -17.76
N GLU A 161 -31.07 13.78 -16.55
CA GLU A 161 -29.81 13.36 -15.93
C GLU A 161 -29.88 11.89 -15.49
N TYR A 162 -28.78 11.15 -15.63
CA TYR A 162 -28.60 9.81 -15.05
C TYR A 162 -27.25 9.70 -14.33
N ILE A 163 -27.24 9.00 -13.20
CA ILE A 163 -26.02 8.61 -12.49
C ILE A 163 -25.57 7.23 -13.01
N ILE A 164 -24.30 7.15 -13.39
CA ILE A 164 -23.67 5.95 -13.94
C ILE A 164 -22.48 5.59 -13.05
N GLN A 165 -22.72 4.68 -12.10
CA GLN A 165 -21.71 4.12 -11.19
C GLN A 165 -21.04 2.94 -11.92
N LEU A 166 -19.74 3.01 -12.12
CA LEU A 166 -18.95 1.94 -12.74
C LEU A 166 -18.20 1.20 -11.64
N THR A 167 -18.38 -0.12 -11.56
CA THR A 167 -18.02 -0.92 -10.40
C THR A 167 -17.55 -2.31 -10.79
N ASP A 168 -16.56 -2.82 -10.06
CA ASP A 168 -16.18 -4.22 -10.00
C ASP A 168 -16.90 -4.96 -8.87
N ILE A 169 -17.28 -6.21 -9.09
CA ILE A 169 -17.90 -7.10 -8.11
C ILE A 169 -16.96 -8.28 -7.87
N TYR A 170 -16.78 -8.69 -6.62
CA TYR A 170 -15.89 -9.79 -6.20
C TYR A 170 -16.72 -10.90 -5.55
N HIS A 171 -16.52 -12.16 -5.92
CA HIS A 171 -17.29 -13.29 -5.37
C HIS A 171 -16.66 -13.90 -4.12
N ALA A 172 -15.44 -13.51 -3.78
CA ALA A 172 -14.74 -13.90 -2.56
C ALA A 172 -13.83 -12.77 -2.06
N GLN A 173 -13.46 -12.82 -0.78
CA GLN A 173 -12.32 -12.04 -0.26
C GLN A 173 -11.08 -12.34 -1.10
N PRO A 174 -10.39 -11.33 -1.64
CA PRO A 174 -9.17 -11.55 -2.37
C PRO A 174 -8.13 -12.25 -1.49
N PRO A 175 -7.65 -13.48 -1.78
CA PRO A 175 -6.34 -13.89 -1.28
C PRO A 175 -5.34 -12.77 -1.60
N PRO A 176 -4.44 -12.37 -0.67
CA PRO A 176 -3.57 -11.24 -0.94
C PRO A 176 -2.78 -11.43 -2.25
N GLY A 177 -2.20 -10.36 -2.75
CA GLY A 177 -1.84 -10.27 -4.15
C GLY A 177 -3.10 -10.13 -5.03
N PRO A 178 -2.98 -10.07 -6.36
CA PRO A 178 -3.98 -9.34 -7.13
C PRO A 178 -5.56 -9.64 -7.03
N VAL A 179 -6.11 -10.83 -7.32
CA VAL A 179 -7.56 -11.25 -7.41
C VAL A 179 -8.55 -10.43 -8.22
N LEU A 180 -8.79 -10.78 -9.51
CA LEU A 180 -9.75 -10.03 -10.35
C LEU A 180 -11.13 -10.05 -9.74
N TRP A 181 -11.86 -9.00 -10.07
CA TRP A 181 -13.31 -8.98 -10.01
C TRP A 181 -13.89 -10.14 -10.81
N ASP A 182 -15.06 -10.58 -10.41
CA ASP A 182 -15.83 -11.61 -11.08
C ASP A 182 -16.85 -11.01 -12.05
N THR A 183 -17.29 -9.75 -11.86
CA THR A 183 -18.08 -9.02 -12.87
C THR A 183 -17.81 -7.51 -12.85
N ILE A 184 -17.79 -6.86 -14.02
CA ILE A 184 -18.12 -5.43 -14.11
C ILE A 184 -19.63 -5.23 -14.11
N ALA A 185 -20.08 -4.40 -13.17
CA ALA A 185 -21.44 -3.95 -13.04
C ALA A 185 -21.57 -2.45 -13.33
N ILE A 186 -22.73 -2.04 -13.86
CA ILE A 186 -23.14 -0.64 -13.97
C ILE A 186 -24.31 -0.40 -13.00
N ASN A 187 -24.14 0.52 -12.05
CA ASN A 187 -25.02 0.72 -10.88
C ASN A 187 -25.21 -0.56 -10.05
N ASN A 188 -24.12 -1.30 -9.80
CA ASN A 188 -24.11 -2.63 -9.16
C ASN A 188 -25.00 -3.69 -9.85
N LEU A 189 -25.42 -3.48 -11.11
CA LEU A 189 -26.04 -4.51 -11.94
C LEU A 189 -25.08 -4.95 -13.06
N GLY A 190 -24.68 -6.22 -13.02
CA GLY A 190 -23.88 -6.90 -14.04
C GLY A 190 -24.51 -8.24 -14.44
N ARG A 191 -23.74 -9.12 -15.07
CA ARG A 191 -24.10 -10.52 -15.34
C ARG A 191 -22.89 -11.44 -15.28
N PHE A 192 -23.08 -12.59 -14.64
CA PHE A 192 -22.14 -13.69 -14.52
C PHE A 192 -22.76 -14.98 -15.09
N ASP A 193 -21.98 -15.85 -15.72
CA ASP A 193 -22.50 -17.14 -16.22
C ASP A 193 -22.84 -18.09 -15.06
N CYS A 194 -24.10 -18.48 -14.90
CA CYS A 194 -24.47 -19.45 -13.86
C CYS A 194 -23.93 -20.87 -14.12
N THR A 195 -23.54 -21.20 -15.36
CA THR A 195 -22.74 -22.39 -15.67
C THR A 195 -21.38 -22.33 -14.97
N ALA A 196 -20.81 -21.13 -14.86
CA ALA A 196 -19.56 -20.88 -14.16
C ALA A 196 -19.71 -20.81 -12.65
N ALA A 197 -20.77 -20.19 -12.15
CA ALA A 197 -21.10 -20.16 -10.74
C ALA A 197 -21.10 -21.60 -10.18
N THR A 198 -21.74 -22.52 -10.92
CA THR A 198 -21.73 -23.96 -10.63
C THR A 198 -20.31 -24.56 -10.56
N ILE A 199 -19.34 -24.10 -11.35
CA ILE A 199 -17.94 -24.59 -11.32
C ILE A 199 -17.15 -23.96 -10.15
N ASN A 200 -17.50 -22.74 -9.72
CA ASN A 200 -16.96 -22.08 -8.53
C ASN A 200 -17.61 -22.55 -7.20
N ASN A 201 -18.48 -23.57 -7.23
CA ASN A 201 -19.36 -23.98 -6.11
C ASN A 201 -20.36 -22.91 -5.63
N LEU A 202 -20.59 -21.85 -6.42
CA LEU A 202 -21.57 -20.80 -6.18
C LEU A 202 -22.95 -21.32 -6.63
N THR A 203 -23.65 -22.02 -5.73
CA THR A 203 -24.87 -22.79 -6.07
C THR A 203 -26.14 -21.96 -6.24
N GLU A 204 -26.13 -20.69 -5.83
CA GLU A 204 -27.26 -19.77 -5.96
C GLU A 204 -26.92 -18.69 -6.99
N CYS A 205 -27.41 -18.87 -8.22
CA CYS A 205 -27.18 -17.96 -9.34
C CYS A 205 -28.42 -17.86 -10.25
N ASP A 206 -28.84 -16.63 -10.58
CA ASP A 206 -29.93 -16.32 -11.51
C ASP A 206 -29.39 -15.87 -12.89
N PRO A 207 -29.58 -16.65 -13.97
CA PRO A 207 -29.11 -16.30 -15.30
C PRO A 207 -29.95 -15.21 -15.99
N ASP A 208 -31.15 -14.91 -15.48
CA ASP A 208 -32.04 -13.87 -16.01
C ASP A 208 -31.81 -12.49 -15.35
N GLN A 209 -30.71 -12.34 -14.58
CA GLN A 209 -30.31 -11.11 -13.88
C GLN A 209 -30.52 -9.84 -14.73
N PRO A 210 -31.25 -8.82 -14.22
CA PRO A 210 -31.56 -7.62 -14.97
C PRO A 210 -30.36 -6.64 -15.01
N LEU A 211 -30.13 -6.06 -16.19
CA LEU A 211 -29.13 -5.01 -16.39
C LEU A 211 -29.72 -3.61 -16.22
N SER A 212 -28.89 -2.65 -15.82
CA SER A 212 -29.23 -1.23 -15.71
C SER A 212 -29.83 -0.67 -17.02
N SER A 213 -30.85 0.19 -16.92
CA SER A 213 -31.54 0.73 -18.10
C SER A 213 -31.90 2.22 -17.98
N PHE A 214 -31.68 2.95 -19.07
CA PHE A 214 -31.85 4.40 -19.18
C PHE A 214 -32.80 4.73 -20.35
N GLY A 215 -33.73 5.67 -20.14
CA GLY A 215 -34.78 6.01 -21.11
C GLY A 215 -34.41 7.23 -21.95
N PHE A 216 -34.08 7.02 -23.22
CA PHE A 216 -33.75 8.09 -24.17
C PHE A 216 -34.96 8.48 -25.02
N GLN A 217 -34.96 9.70 -25.53
CA GLN A 217 -36.01 10.27 -26.37
C GLN A 217 -35.34 11.02 -27.53
N GLU A 218 -35.81 10.82 -28.76
CA GLU A 218 -35.14 11.29 -29.97
C GLU A 218 -34.81 12.80 -29.96
N GLY A 219 -33.55 13.14 -30.22
CA GLY A 219 -33.09 14.53 -30.32
C GLY A 219 -32.92 15.31 -29.01
N LYS A 220 -33.16 14.68 -27.85
CA LYS A 220 -32.93 15.28 -26.52
C LYS A 220 -31.50 15.15 -26.03
N LYS A 221 -31.08 16.02 -25.11
CA LYS A 221 -29.74 15.98 -24.49
C LYS A 221 -29.78 15.41 -23.08
N TYR A 222 -28.92 14.44 -22.82
CA TYR A 222 -28.83 13.74 -21.54
C TYR A 222 -27.48 14.02 -20.87
N LEU A 223 -27.50 14.40 -19.59
CA LEU A 223 -26.32 14.37 -18.74
C LEU A 223 -26.14 12.96 -18.19
N LEU A 224 -25.01 12.34 -18.47
CA LEU A 224 -24.57 11.15 -17.74
C LEU A 224 -23.45 11.57 -16.78
N ARG A 225 -23.70 11.40 -15.48
CA ARG A 225 -22.69 11.55 -14.42
C ARG A 225 -21.95 10.22 -14.28
N VAL A 226 -20.88 10.05 -15.05
CA VAL A 226 -20.09 8.81 -15.06
C VAL A 226 -19.07 8.88 -13.94
N THR A 227 -19.25 8.03 -12.93
CA THR A 227 -18.36 7.94 -11.75
C THR A 227 -17.81 6.53 -11.66
N ASN A 228 -16.49 6.44 -11.49
CA ASN A 228 -15.83 5.17 -11.26
C ASN A 228 -15.64 4.93 -9.76
N MET A 229 -16.36 3.94 -9.22
CA MET A 229 -16.33 3.53 -7.81
C MET A 229 -15.72 2.14 -7.63
N ALA A 230 -15.04 1.65 -8.67
CA ALA A 230 -14.40 0.35 -8.66
C ALA A 230 -13.28 0.32 -7.60
N ALA A 231 -13.08 -0.79 -6.91
CA ALA A 231 -11.88 -1.03 -6.10
C ALA A 231 -10.63 -1.23 -6.95
N MET A 232 -10.84 -1.34 -8.26
CA MET A 232 -9.80 -1.54 -9.23
C MET A 232 -10.04 -0.92 -10.60
N ALA A 233 -11.14 -1.24 -11.28
CA ALA A 233 -11.27 -0.98 -12.72
C ALA A 233 -11.06 0.49 -13.16
N PRO A 234 -10.32 0.76 -14.24
CA PRO A 234 -10.70 1.79 -15.19
C PRO A 234 -11.51 1.24 -16.35
N PHE A 235 -12.36 2.12 -16.85
CA PHE A 235 -13.28 1.81 -17.91
C PHE A 235 -12.92 2.58 -19.18
N GLU A 236 -12.95 1.86 -20.29
CA GLU A 236 -13.31 2.44 -21.58
C GLU A 236 -14.84 2.55 -21.58
N PHE A 237 -15.35 3.72 -21.19
CA PHE A 237 -16.78 3.99 -21.19
C PHE A 237 -17.21 4.50 -22.56
N SER A 238 -18.18 3.81 -23.18
CA SER A 238 -18.72 4.14 -24.51
C SER A 238 -20.20 3.82 -24.62
N ILE A 239 -20.86 4.35 -25.66
CA ILE A 239 -22.28 4.13 -25.93
C ILE A 239 -22.45 3.80 -27.41
N ASP A 240 -23.03 2.63 -27.72
CA ASP A 240 -23.16 2.16 -29.10
C ASP A 240 -23.86 3.17 -29.99
N GLY A 241 -23.17 3.59 -31.06
CA GLY A 241 -23.70 4.50 -32.07
C GLY A 241 -24.06 5.90 -31.57
N HIS A 242 -23.62 6.31 -30.38
CA HIS A 242 -23.76 7.69 -29.87
C HIS A 242 -22.39 8.32 -29.65
N ASP A 243 -22.28 9.60 -30.02
CA ASP A 243 -21.15 10.46 -29.67
C ASP A 243 -21.60 11.42 -28.55
N PHE A 244 -20.64 11.90 -27.76
CA PHE A 244 -20.88 12.75 -26.60
C PHE A 244 -19.78 13.80 -26.41
N GLN A 245 -20.02 14.76 -25.53
CA GLN A 245 -19.06 15.80 -25.14
C GLN A 245 -18.85 15.78 -23.63
N VAL A 246 -17.59 15.76 -23.17
CA VAL A 246 -17.26 15.98 -21.74
C VAL A 246 -17.41 17.46 -21.42
N ILE A 247 -18.09 17.77 -20.30
CA ILE A 247 -18.31 19.13 -19.82
C ILE A 247 -17.76 19.37 -18.40
N ALA A 248 -17.49 18.34 -17.60
CA ALA A 248 -16.71 18.46 -16.37
C ALA A 248 -15.88 17.19 -16.12
N ALA A 249 -14.77 17.36 -15.41
CA ALA A 249 -13.89 16.28 -14.93
C ALA A 249 -13.67 16.48 -13.43
N ASP A 250 -13.93 15.48 -12.59
CA ASP A 250 -13.80 15.55 -11.12
C ASP A 250 -14.49 16.79 -10.51
N ALA A 251 -15.75 17.00 -10.91
CA ALA A 251 -16.57 18.19 -10.61
C ALA A 251 -16.02 19.55 -11.14
N GLU A 252 -14.88 19.61 -11.82
CA GLU A 252 -14.32 20.85 -12.38
C GLU A 252 -14.86 21.17 -13.79
N PRO A 253 -15.46 22.36 -14.01
CA PRO A 253 -15.97 22.77 -15.31
C PRO A 253 -14.89 22.89 -16.41
N VAL A 254 -14.98 22.02 -17.42
CA VAL A 254 -14.20 22.13 -18.66
C VAL A 254 -15.03 22.71 -19.80
N MET A 255 -14.36 23.33 -20.77
CA MET A 255 -14.95 23.65 -22.06
C MET A 255 -15.40 22.35 -22.73
N PRO A 256 -16.60 22.31 -23.36
CA PRO A 256 -17.10 21.10 -24.01
C PRO A 256 -16.07 20.52 -24.98
N SER A 257 -15.76 19.23 -24.84
CA SER A 257 -14.83 18.54 -25.74
C SER A 257 -15.33 18.58 -27.19
N GLN A 258 -14.46 18.22 -28.14
CA GLN A 258 -14.96 17.71 -29.43
C GLN A 258 -15.90 16.52 -29.20
N LEU A 259 -16.75 16.21 -30.19
CA LEU A 259 -17.53 14.97 -30.15
C LEU A 259 -16.56 13.77 -30.12
N ILE A 260 -16.76 12.91 -29.13
CA ILE A 260 -16.00 11.69 -28.89
C ILE A 260 -16.98 10.55 -28.62
N ASN A 261 -16.55 9.31 -28.83
CA ASN A 261 -17.40 8.13 -28.67
C ASN A 261 -16.94 7.19 -27.54
N SER A 262 -15.81 7.51 -26.91
CA SER A 262 -15.25 6.81 -25.77
C SER A 262 -14.50 7.77 -24.85
N ILE A 263 -14.49 7.47 -23.55
CA ILE A 263 -13.59 8.08 -22.56
C ILE A 263 -12.94 7.00 -21.72
N THR A 264 -11.70 7.26 -21.31
CA THR A 264 -11.01 6.48 -20.28
C THR A 264 -11.26 7.14 -18.93
N ILE A 265 -11.83 6.38 -17.99
CA ILE A 265 -12.15 6.86 -16.64
C ILE A 265 -11.56 5.92 -15.59
N ASN A 266 -10.71 6.45 -14.72
CA ASN A 266 -10.01 5.70 -13.69
C ASN A 266 -10.77 5.68 -12.35
N ILE A 267 -10.42 4.78 -11.43
CA ILE A 267 -10.95 4.75 -10.04
C ILE A 267 -11.07 6.17 -9.46
N GLY A 268 -12.17 6.48 -8.79
CA GLY A 268 -12.38 7.79 -8.18
C GLY A 268 -12.60 8.96 -9.14
N GLN A 269 -12.28 8.83 -10.43
CA GLN A 269 -12.54 9.87 -11.42
C GLN A 269 -14.03 9.98 -11.74
N ARG A 270 -14.45 11.20 -12.11
CA ARG A 270 -15.80 11.52 -12.57
C ARG A 270 -15.74 12.29 -13.88
N TYR A 271 -16.61 11.95 -14.83
CA TYR A 271 -16.87 12.76 -16.02
C TYR A 271 -18.37 13.03 -16.18
N ASP A 272 -18.71 14.31 -16.27
CA ASP A 272 -20.04 14.75 -16.69
C ASP A 272 -20.04 14.87 -18.21
N ILE A 273 -20.82 14.02 -18.89
CA ILE A 273 -20.91 13.99 -20.35
C ILE A 273 -22.32 14.33 -20.86
N ILE A 274 -22.39 15.13 -21.92
CA ILE A 274 -23.63 15.38 -22.66
C ILE A 274 -23.70 14.41 -23.84
N VAL A 275 -24.73 13.56 -23.85
CA VAL A 275 -25.09 12.69 -24.98
C VAL A 275 -26.32 13.28 -25.67
N GLU A 276 -26.26 13.52 -26.99
CA GLU A 276 -27.47 13.85 -27.75
C GLU A 276 -28.10 12.56 -28.30
N ALA A 277 -29.36 12.32 -27.94
CA ALA A 277 -30.13 11.19 -28.41
C ALA A 277 -30.38 11.29 -29.92
N LYS A 278 -30.20 10.18 -30.64
CA LYS A 278 -30.30 10.12 -32.10
C LYS A 278 -31.70 10.55 -32.56
N LYS A 279 -31.75 11.33 -33.64
CA LYS A 279 -33.00 11.77 -34.30
C LYS A 279 -33.52 10.78 -35.35
N ASP A 280 -32.82 9.65 -35.50
CA ASP A 280 -33.15 8.54 -36.38
C ASP A 280 -32.51 7.27 -35.79
N THR A 281 -33.33 6.26 -35.50
CA THR A 281 -32.90 4.99 -34.90
C THR A 281 -33.14 3.80 -35.84
N GLN A 282 -33.18 4.03 -37.17
CA GLN A 282 -33.61 3.05 -38.19
C GLN A 282 -32.98 1.65 -38.13
N GLU A 283 -31.84 1.47 -37.46
CA GLU A 283 -31.14 0.17 -37.34
C GLU A 283 -31.29 -0.51 -35.96
N ALA A 284 -31.65 0.21 -34.89
CA ALA A 284 -31.88 -0.36 -33.55
C ALA A 284 -32.70 0.58 -32.64
N SER A 285 -33.69 0.06 -31.90
CA SER A 285 -34.52 0.83 -30.93
C SER A 285 -33.96 0.88 -29.50
N SER A 286 -32.84 0.20 -29.27
CA SER A 286 -32.09 0.21 -28.01
C SER A 286 -30.60 0.01 -28.31
N PHE A 287 -29.75 0.53 -27.41
CA PHE A 287 -28.30 0.60 -27.58
C PHE A 287 -27.59 0.19 -26.29
N TRP A 288 -26.49 -0.55 -26.40
CA TRP A 288 -25.63 -0.85 -25.26
C TRP A 288 -24.88 0.40 -24.81
N VAL A 289 -24.90 0.63 -23.50
CA VAL A 289 -23.91 1.40 -22.76
C VAL A 289 -22.87 0.39 -22.28
N ARG A 290 -21.60 0.65 -22.59
CA ARG A 290 -20.49 -0.24 -22.29
C ARG A 290 -19.54 0.44 -21.32
N ALA A 291 -19.37 -0.17 -20.16
CA ALA A 291 -18.22 0.03 -19.31
C ALA A 291 -17.31 -1.17 -19.54
N LYS A 292 -16.48 -1.15 -20.59
CA LYS A 292 -15.44 -2.17 -20.68
C LYS A 292 -14.40 -1.84 -19.62
N GLY A 293 -14.40 -2.62 -18.55
CA GLY A 293 -13.21 -2.83 -17.74
C GLY A 293 -12.12 -3.25 -18.70
N LEU A 294 -11.16 -2.36 -18.89
CA LEU A 294 -10.10 -2.45 -19.90
C LEU A 294 -9.37 -3.84 -19.77
N THR A 295 -8.84 -4.49 -20.84
CA THR A 295 -8.15 -5.83 -20.81
C THR A 295 -6.92 -6.01 -21.80
N GLY A 296 -5.67 -5.60 -21.50
CA GLY A 296 -4.49 -5.58 -22.43
C GLY A 296 -3.43 -4.43 -22.26
N LEU A 297 -2.13 -4.71 -21.91
CA LEU A 297 -0.98 -3.79 -21.52
C LEU A 297 0.24 -4.59 -20.85
N PRO A 298 1.53 -4.23 -20.53
CA PRO A 298 2.54 -5.76 -19.89
C PRO A 298 2.14 -6.07 -18.45
N TRP A 299 1.09 -5.37 -18.00
CA TRP A 299 0.84 -4.91 -16.64
C TRP A 299 -0.23 -5.66 -15.88
N ILE A 300 -1.34 -5.01 -15.58
CA ILE A 300 -2.65 -5.62 -15.38
C ILE A 300 -2.98 -6.50 -16.65
N THR A 301 -2.25 -7.55 -17.09
CA THR A 301 -2.20 -8.33 -18.40
C THR A 301 -3.50 -9.11 -19.18
N ARG A 302 -3.42 -10.22 -18.26
CA ARG A 302 -4.03 -11.60 -17.89
C ARG A 302 -4.61 -12.83 -18.82
N THR A 303 -5.70 -13.12 -19.63
CA THR A 303 -6.98 -12.64 -20.31
C THR A 303 -7.89 -13.83 -20.63
N GLY A 304 -9.20 -13.65 -20.79
CA GLY A 304 -10.13 -14.42 -21.63
C GLY A 304 -10.31 -15.93 -21.41
N ASN A 305 -9.21 -16.67 -21.46
CA ASN A 305 -9.14 -18.12 -21.39
C ASN A 305 -8.58 -18.59 -20.03
N THR A 306 -8.65 -17.77 -18.97
CA THR A 306 -7.91 -17.95 -17.68
C THR A 306 -8.73 -17.88 -16.39
N GLY A 307 -9.96 -17.41 -16.53
CA GLY A 307 -10.79 -16.70 -15.56
C GLY A 307 -10.93 -17.24 -14.13
N SER A 308 -11.79 -16.60 -13.35
CA SER A 308 -12.96 -17.33 -12.88
C SER A 308 -13.84 -17.60 -14.11
N ALA A 309 -14.65 -18.66 -14.16
CA ALA A 309 -15.59 -18.73 -15.30
C ALA A 309 -16.66 -17.66 -15.09
N GLY A 310 -17.31 -17.27 -16.19
CA GLY A 310 -18.59 -16.55 -16.15
C GLY A 310 -18.54 -15.09 -15.77
N PHE A 311 -17.51 -14.68 -15.06
CA PHE A 311 -16.59 -13.64 -15.46
C PHE A 311 -17.14 -12.72 -16.59
N ASN A 312 -17.29 -11.41 -16.30
CA ASN A 312 -17.52 -10.38 -17.32
C ASN A 312 -16.71 -9.04 -17.16
N ASP A 313 -16.20 -8.50 -18.29
CA ASP A 313 -15.43 -7.24 -18.41
C ASP A 313 -16.22 -6.12 -19.00
N GLU A 314 -17.24 -6.47 -19.76
CA GLU A 314 -18.11 -5.52 -20.38
C GLU A 314 -19.32 -5.35 -19.47
N GLY A 315 -19.22 -4.38 -18.58
CA GLY A 315 -20.39 -3.85 -17.89
C GLY A 315 -21.38 -3.37 -18.93
N LEU A 316 -22.50 -4.07 -19.06
CA LEU A 316 -23.54 -3.74 -20.02
C LEU A 316 -24.71 -3.10 -19.31
N ALA A 317 -25.10 -1.92 -19.78
CA ALA A 317 -26.37 -1.28 -19.47
C ALA A 317 -27.07 -0.89 -20.78
N ILE A 318 -28.34 -0.50 -20.71
CA ILE A 318 -29.20 -0.41 -21.91
C ILE A 318 -29.87 0.95 -21.99
N ILE A 319 -29.52 1.72 -23.02
CA ILE A 319 -30.31 2.87 -23.47
C ILE A 319 -31.49 2.36 -24.30
N ARG A 320 -32.71 2.71 -23.90
CA ARG A 320 -33.96 2.35 -24.59
C ARG A 320 -34.67 3.59 -25.11
N TYR A 321 -35.02 3.59 -26.40
CA TYR A 321 -35.90 4.61 -27.00
C TYR A 321 -37.38 4.20 -26.89
N ASP A 322 -37.65 2.89 -26.90
CA ASP A 322 -38.95 2.32 -26.53
C ASP A 322 -38.91 1.81 -25.08
N SER A 323 -39.57 2.52 -24.16
CA SER A 323 -39.67 2.14 -22.75
C SER A 323 -40.58 0.92 -22.49
N THR A 324 -41.25 0.38 -23.51
CA THR A 324 -42.05 -0.85 -23.43
C THR A 324 -41.28 -2.09 -23.92
N SER A 325 -40.13 -1.91 -24.58
CA SER A 325 -39.31 -2.99 -25.09
C SER A 325 -38.44 -3.63 -24.00
N THR A 326 -38.74 -4.87 -23.63
CA THR A 326 -37.87 -5.70 -22.77
C THR A 326 -36.71 -6.32 -23.53
N ALA A 327 -36.63 -6.16 -24.86
CA ALA A 327 -35.55 -6.73 -25.66
C ALA A 327 -34.19 -6.10 -25.31
N GLU A 328 -33.14 -6.89 -25.47
CA GLU A 328 -31.75 -6.44 -25.33
C GLU A 328 -31.24 -5.87 -26.67
N PRO A 329 -30.34 -4.87 -26.66
CA PRO A 329 -29.80 -4.30 -27.90
C PRO A 329 -29.08 -5.33 -28.77
N THR A 330 -29.33 -5.26 -30.07
CA THR A 330 -28.46 -5.86 -31.09
C THR A 330 -27.42 -4.86 -31.62
N SER A 331 -27.17 -3.78 -30.87
CA SER A 331 -26.23 -2.74 -31.25
C SER A 331 -24.78 -3.21 -31.15
N GLN A 332 -23.91 -2.42 -31.76
CA GLN A 332 -22.56 -2.81 -32.17
C GLN A 332 -21.61 -1.64 -31.86
N PRO A 333 -20.56 -1.83 -31.04
CA PRO A 333 -19.72 -0.73 -30.57
C PRO A 333 -18.93 -0.05 -31.68
N HIS A 334 -18.57 1.21 -31.43
CA HIS A 334 -17.82 2.04 -32.37
C HIS A 334 -16.52 1.36 -32.78
N GLU A 335 -16.32 1.23 -34.09
CA GLU A 335 -15.19 0.47 -34.65
C GLU A 335 -13.91 1.30 -34.81
N ASP A 336 -14.03 2.63 -34.75
CA ASP A 336 -12.92 3.58 -34.54
C ASP A 336 -13.17 4.32 -33.21
N THR A 337 -12.20 4.30 -32.29
CA THR A 337 -12.28 4.97 -30.99
C THR A 337 -11.76 6.42 -31.09
N VAL A 338 -12.62 7.39 -30.79
CA VAL A 338 -12.27 8.81 -30.66
C VAL A 338 -12.45 9.22 -29.20
N THR A 339 -11.40 9.81 -28.62
CA THR A 339 -11.31 10.20 -27.20
C THR A 339 -10.56 11.54 -27.05
N VAL A 340 -10.40 12.03 -25.83
CA VAL A 340 -9.54 13.17 -25.46
C VAL A 340 -8.59 12.72 -24.35
N GLY A 341 -7.31 13.12 -24.43
CA GLY A 341 -6.32 12.81 -23.40
C GLY A 341 -6.64 13.50 -22.08
N GLU A 342 -6.25 12.90 -20.95
CA GLU A 342 -6.76 13.31 -19.64
C GLU A 342 -6.52 14.80 -19.31
N PHE A 343 -5.37 15.35 -19.72
CA PHE A 343 -4.95 16.73 -19.43
C PHE A 343 -5.15 17.69 -20.62
N ASP A 344 -5.80 17.23 -21.70
CA ASP A 344 -6.06 18.01 -22.92
C ASP A 344 -7.34 18.85 -22.83
N PHE A 345 -8.28 18.53 -21.94
CA PHE A 345 -9.46 19.35 -21.76
C PHE A 345 -9.07 20.75 -21.27
N THR A 346 -9.70 21.78 -21.85
CA THR A 346 -9.45 23.18 -21.49
C THR A 346 -10.39 23.59 -20.35
N PRO A 347 -9.90 24.11 -19.20
CA PRO A 347 -10.79 24.59 -18.13
C PRO A 347 -11.63 25.78 -18.60
N VAL A 348 -12.86 25.93 -18.09
CA VAL A 348 -13.69 27.12 -18.36
C VAL A 348 -13.04 28.41 -17.83
N SER A 349 -12.33 28.29 -16.70
CA SER A 349 -11.66 29.40 -16.00
C SER A 349 -10.14 29.20 -15.97
N PRO A 350 -9.41 29.45 -17.08
CA PRO A 350 -7.97 29.27 -17.15
C PRO A 350 -7.24 30.29 -16.27
N VAL A 351 -6.54 29.78 -15.24
CA VAL A 351 -5.70 30.58 -14.33
C VAL A 351 -4.29 30.73 -14.90
N GLN A 352 -3.63 31.84 -14.57
CA GLN A 352 -2.18 32.03 -14.71
C GLN A 352 -1.53 31.81 -13.35
N LEU A 353 -0.64 30.82 -13.28
CA LEU A 353 0.05 30.42 -12.05
C LEU A 353 1.40 31.15 -11.88
N PRO A 354 1.94 31.25 -10.65
CA PRO A 354 3.26 31.80 -10.41
C PRO A 354 4.37 31.04 -11.17
N SER A 355 5.37 31.77 -11.67
CA SER A 355 6.53 31.20 -12.39
C SER A 355 7.48 30.38 -11.51
N THR A 356 7.29 30.41 -10.20
CA THR A 356 8.18 29.85 -9.19
C THR A 356 7.31 29.40 -8.02
N PRO A 357 7.54 28.21 -7.41
CA PRO A 357 6.84 27.81 -6.20
C PRO A 357 7.19 28.74 -5.02
N SER A 358 6.34 28.78 -3.99
CA SER A 358 6.81 29.13 -2.64
C SER A 358 7.69 28.02 -2.08
N ASP A 359 7.28 26.77 -2.35
CA ASP A 359 7.88 25.54 -1.86
C ASP A 359 7.64 24.43 -2.91
N ARG A 360 8.56 23.49 -3.04
CA ARG A 360 8.51 22.37 -4.00
C ARG A 360 8.75 21.08 -3.26
N SER A 361 7.69 20.31 -3.08
CA SER A 361 7.77 18.89 -2.78
C SER A 361 8.28 18.16 -4.04
N LEU A 362 9.47 17.59 -3.95
CA LEU A 362 9.74 16.25 -4.49
C LEU A 362 9.42 15.22 -3.39
N VAL A 363 9.14 14.01 -3.83
CA VAL A 363 8.09 13.07 -3.39
C VAL A 363 8.72 11.70 -3.99
N GLN A 364 8.70 10.41 -3.46
CA GLN A 364 9.15 9.03 -3.98
C GLN A 364 8.30 7.66 -3.72
N PHE A 365 7.26 7.14 -4.50
CA PHE A 365 6.08 6.13 -4.30
C PHE A 365 5.99 4.55 -4.64
N SER A 366 6.99 3.64 -4.55
CA SER A 366 7.05 2.22 -4.99
C SER A 366 6.08 1.17 -4.38
N ILE A 367 6.04 -0.07 -4.89
CA ILE A 367 5.20 -1.17 -4.36
C ILE A 367 6.02 -2.44 -4.07
N ASN A 368 6.71 -2.38 -2.92
CA ASN A 368 7.67 -3.39 -2.50
C ASN A 368 6.99 -4.57 -1.77
N PRO A 369 7.28 -5.83 -2.15
CA PRO A 369 7.05 -7.05 -1.39
C PRO A 369 6.14 -7.04 -0.17
N ALA A 370 6.67 -6.61 0.96
CA ALA A 370 6.08 -6.82 2.25
C ALA A 370 5.45 -5.57 2.87
N VAL A 371 5.33 -4.42 2.13
CA VAL A 371 5.12 -3.09 2.79
C VAL A 371 3.92 -2.14 2.54
N GLY A 372 2.97 -2.32 1.61
CA GLY A 372 2.08 -1.19 1.24
C GLY A 372 2.87 0.02 0.68
N GLY A 373 2.22 1.00 0.02
CA GLY A 373 2.86 1.98 -0.90
C GLY A 373 4.16 2.55 -0.35
N ILE A 374 5.24 2.80 -1.12
CA ILE A 374 6.58 3.13 -0.57
C ILE A 374 7.17 4.44 -1.15
N VAL A 375 7.47 5.45 -0.41
CA VAL A 375 7.10 6.83 -0.60
C VAL A 375 8.20 7.65 0.18
N SER A 376 9.23 8.29 -0.44
CA SER A 376 10.24 9.23 0.15
C SER A 376 10.11 10.76 -0.08
N LEU A 377 10.65 11.59 0.84
CA LEU A 377 10.40 13.04 0.86
C LEU A 377 11.58 13.82 0.31
N ASP A 378 11.35 14.63 -0.72
CA ASP A 378 12.33 15.59 -1.23
C ASP A 378 13.70 14.97 -1.59
N GLY A 379 13.74 13.65 -1.84
CA GLY A 379 14.97 12.85 -2.05
C GLY A 379 15.50 12.11 -0.81
N GLY A 380 14.70 11.98 0.26
CA GLY A 380 15.06 11.36 1.53
C GLY A 380 14.86 9.83 1.57
N GLU A 381 14.78 9.27 2.77
CA GLU A 381 14.27 7.92 3.00
C GLU A 381 12.74 7.89 2.90
N TYR A 382 12.21 6.68 2.78
CA TYR A 382 10.82 6.29 2.62
C TYR A 382 10.29 5.81 4.07
N ASN A 383 9.01 5.78 4.57
CA ASN A 383 8.60 5.64 6.04
C ASN A 383 7.22 4.99 6.73
N PRO A 384 6.65 3.69 6.77
CA PRO A 384 5.15 4.00 5.30
C PRO A 384 3.84 4.63 5.99
N LEU A 385 2.64 4.08 6.26
CA LEU A 385 1.35 4.66 6.75
C LEU A 385 0.74 3.69 7.77
N VAL A 386 1.02 3.85 9.07
CA VAL A 386 -0.04 3.56 10.03
C VAL A 386 -1.04 4.64 9.72
N ILE A 387 -2.25 4.16 9.67
CA ILE A 387 -3.39 4.81 10.26
C ILE A 387 -3.10 4.95 11.79
N PRO A 388 -2.51 6.07 12.27
CA PRO A 388 -1.90 6.14 13.59
C PRO A 388 -2.97 6.13 14.70
N ASP A 389 -2.63 5.59 15.87
CA ASP A 389 -3.52 5.37 17.03
C ASP A 389 -4.35 6.58 17.42
N GLU A 390 -3.68 7.72 17.45
CA GLU A 390 -4.29 9.02 17.69
C GLU A 390 -4.25 9.75 16.34
N PRO A 391 -5.40 9.86 15.63
CA PRO A 391 -5.40 10.23 14.22
C PRO A 391 -4.67 11.56 13.97
N PRO A 392 -3.70 11.69 13.05
CA PRO A 392 -2.79 12.82 12.84
C PRO A 392 -3.43 14.21 12.88
N LEU A 393 -4.69 14.34 12.48
CA LEU A 393 -5.43 15.57 12.69
C LEU A 393 -5.65 15.90 14.18
N LEU A 394 -6.18 14.95 14.94
CA LEU A 394 -6.32 15.00 16.39
C LEU A 394 -4.93 15.03 17.06
N SER A 395 -3.95 14.45 16.38
CA SER A 395 -2.51 14.37 16.68
C SER A 395 -1.71 15.60 16.15
N ILE A 396 -2.39 16.72 15.80
CA ILE A 396 -1.80 18.09 15.69
C ILE A 396 -2.63 19.20 16.48
N ALA A 397 -3.56 18.88 17.40
CA ALA A 397 -4.42 19.81 18.22
C ALA A 397 -4.14 20.23 19.75
N SER A 398 -3.61 19.44 20.72
CA SER A 398 -3.14 19.82 22.09
C SER A 398 -1.96 18.93 22.62
N GLY A 399 -0.69 19.43 22.66
CA GLY A 399 0.57 18.66 22.48
C GLY A 399 1.60 19.19 21.41
N LEU A 400 2.00 18.35 20.44
CA LEU A 400 3.11 18.35 19.43
C LEU A 400 2.81 18.95 18.00
N SER A 401 3.77 18.82 17.07
CA SER A 401 3.80 19.36 15.68
C SER A 401 4.13 18.33 14.58
N THR A 402 4.11 18.75 13.31
CA THR A 402 4.37 17.91 12.12
C THR A 402 5.80 17.35 11.98
N SER A 403 6.75 17.78 12.81
CA SER A 403 8.08 17.14 12.92
C SER A 403 8.24 16.28 14.17
N ASP A 404 7.23 16.26 15.04
CA ASP A 404 7.17 15.39 16.22
C ASP A 404 6.16 14.26 16.04
N LEU A 405 5.09 14.46 15.22
CA LEU A 405 4.76 13.46 14.18
C LEU A 405 6.12 13.10 13.58
N PRO A 406 6.62 11.85 13.63
CA PRO A 406 8.00 11.66 13.21
C PRO A 406 8.17 11.90 11.70
N ALA A 407 9.27 11.54 11.04
CA ALA A 407 9.55 12.06 9.68
C ALA A 407 8.79 11.47 8.44
N THR A 408 7.71 10.68 8.45
CA THR A 408 6.79 10.20 9.50
C THR A 408 5.47 11.02 9.60
N THR A 409 4.57 10.64 10.51
CA THR A 409 3.11 10.41 10.37
C THR A 409 2.50 10.74 9.02
N ASN A 410 3.17 10.31 7.98
CA ASN A 410 2.91 10.70 6.62
C ASN A 410 2.65 12.19 6.35
N ALA A 411 3.52 13.04 6.89
CA ALA A 411 3.28 14.47 6.99
C ALA A 411 4.51 15.34 6.72
N ARG A 412 4.60 15.86 5.49
CA ARG A 412 5.40 17.06 5.20
C ARG A 412 4.69 18.30 5.74
N ALA A 413 5.41 19.11 6.51
CA ALA A 413 4.93 20.42 6.94
C ALA A 413 4.81 21.38 5.74
N ILE A 414 3.64 21.47 5.11
CA ILE A 414 3.32 22.52 4.13
C ILE A 414 2.75 23.76 4.81
N LYS A 415 3.31 24.93 4.49
CA LYS A 415 2.96 26.19 5.16
C LYS A 415 1.68 26.81 4.58
N TYR A 416 0.76 27.18 5.47
CA TYR A 416 -0.52 27.80 5.10
C TYR A 416 -0.35 29.04 4.21
N GLY A 417 -1.10 29.08 3.11
CA GLY A 417 -1.10 30.16 2.13
C GLY A 417 0.03 30.13 1.10
N ASP A 418 0.99 29.20 1.20
CA ASP A 418 2.05 29.06 0.20
C ASP A 418 1.56 28.34 -1.07
N HIS A 419 2.17 28.69 -2.21
CA HIS A 419 1.93 28.05 -3.51
C HIS A 419 2.89 26.87 -3.66
N ILE A 420 2.39 25.68 -3.34
CA ILE A 420 3.14 24.43 -3.36
C ILE A 420 3.24 23.92 -4.81
N GLU A 421 4.45 23.57 -5.24
CA GLU A 421 4.64 22.60 -6.30
C GLU A 421 4.77 21.22 -5.67
N VAL A 422 3.95 20.28 -6.11
CA VAL A 422 4.13 18.86 -5.80
C VAL A 422 4.40 18.23 -7.15
N VAL A 423 5.68 18.01 -7.46
CA VAL A 423 6.03 17.28 -8.68
C VAL A 423 5.46 15.89 -8.46
N LEU A 424 4.55 15.44 -9.33
CA LEU A 424 3.58 14.36 -9.12
C LEU A 424 3.84 13.20 -10.09
N VAL A 425 4.82 12.35 -9.85
CA VAL A 425 5.81 11.99 -10.87
C VAL A 425 5.99 10.38 -11.08
N ASN A 426 6.04 9.38 -10.12
CA ASN A 426 6.42 7.88 -10.06
C ASN A 426 8.09 7.38 -9.69
N GLU A 427 8.75 6.28 -9.16
CA GLU A 427 9.80 5.23 -9.59
C GLU A 427 9.26 3.95 -10.31
N MET A 428 8.69 2.87 -9.76
CA MET A 428 7.79 1.87 -10.41
C MET A 428 7.62 1.83 -11.98
N SER A 429 6.37 1.74 -12.45
CA SER A 429 6.03 1.88 -13.87
C SER A 429 4.72 2.60 -14.12
N GLU A 430 3.86 2.81 -13.12
CA GLU A 430 2.44 2.46 -13.21
C GLU A 430 1.44 3.47 -13.87
N GLN A 431 0.12 3.35 -13.65
CA GLN A 431 -0.83 4.50 -13.75
C GLN A 431 -2.11 4.27 -12.91
N HIS A 432 -2.23 4.96 -11.77
CA HIS A 432 -3.43 5.07 -10.93
C HIS A 432 -4.00 6.47 -11.15
N PRO A 433 -5.28 6.63 -10.89
CA PRO A 433 -5.78 7.82 -10.19
C PRO A 433 -5.21 7.96 -8.77
N PHE A 434 -4.66 9.10 -8.38
CA PHE A 434 -4.58 9.45 -6.94
C PHE A 434 -5.52 10.57 -6.58
N HIS A 435 -6.18 10.41 -5.43
CA HIS A 435 -6.98 11.46 -4.81
C HIS A 435 -6.13 12.22 -3.78
N LEU A 436 -6.08 13.55 -3.88
CA LEU A 436 -5.60 14.40 -2.79
C LEU A 436 -6.79 14.92 -1.99
N HIS A 437 -6.90 14.46 -0.75
CA HIS A 437 -8.03 14.80 0.12
C HIS A 437 -8.10 16.31 0.35
N SER A 438 -9.32 16.85 0.25
CA SER A 438 -9.65 18.26 0.50
C SER A 438 -8.88 19.32 -0.33
N HIS A 439 -8.23 18.96 -1.43
CA HIS A 439 -7.60 19.91 -2.37
C HIS A 439 -7.88 19.53 -3.82
N VAL A 440 -8.00 20.54 -4.70
CA VAL A 440 -8.22 20.34 -6.13
C VAL A 440 -7.09 21.03 -6.91
N PRO A 441 -5.99 20.32 -7.21
CA PRO A 441 -4.77 20.92 -7.76
C PRO A 441 -4.81 21.16 -9.28
N TRP A 442 -3.95 22.07 -9.75
CA TRP A 442 -3.67 22.29 -11.17
C TRP A 442 -2.63 21.29 -11.69
N VAL A 443 -2.98 20.50 -12.71
CA VAL A 443 -2.04 19.66 -13.48
C VAL A 443 -1.29 20.55 -14.48
N VAL A 444 -0.08 20.98 -14.11
CA VAL A 444 0.78 21.88 -14.89
C VAL A 444 1.84 21.16 -15.73
N GLY A 445 1.99 19.85 -15.60
CA GLY A 445 2.91 19.06 -16.42
C GLY A 445 2.49 17.61 -16.42
N SER A 446 2.93 16.86 -17.43
CA SER A 446 2.91 15.40 -17.47
C SER A 446 3.82 14.91 -18.60
N GLY A 447 4.36 13.70 -18.50
CA GLY A 447 5.12 13.09 -19.58
C GLY A 447 6.07 12.01 -19.09
N TYR A 448 7.28 12.02 -19.65
CA TYR A 448 8.38 11.14 -19.28
C TYR A 448 9.70 11.92 -19.27
N ALA A 449 10.68 11.52 -18.44
CA ALA A 449 12.01 12.13 -18.27
C ALA A 449 13.00 11.11 -17.68
N SER A 450 14.15 11.48 -17.12
CA SER A 450 14.98 10.58 -16.27
C SER A 450 15.01 11.07 -14.81
N ILE A 451 15.24 10.21 -13.82
CA ILE A 451 15.25 10.64 -12.40
C ILE A 451 16.23 11.75 -12.10
N GLU A 452 17.41 11.65 -12.71
CA GLU A 452 18.41 12.69 -12.66
C GLU A 452 17.86 14.05 -13.17
N GLN A 453 16.97 14.05 -14.16
CA GLN A 453 16.28 15.25 -14.65
C GLN A 453 15.21 15.77 -13.69
N ILE A 454 14.54 14.90 -12.92
CA ILE A 454 13.50 15.30 -11.98
C ILE A 454 14.06 15.86 -10.67
N GLN A 455 15.02 15.15 -10.09
CA GLN A 455 15.76 15.61 -8.91
C GLN A 455 16.46 16.95 -9.22
N LYS A 456 17.06 17.10 -10.41
CA LYS A 456 17.70 18.36 -10.85
C LYS A 456 16.71 19.39 -11.43
N ASN A 457 15.41 19.09 -11.43
CA ASN A 457 14.33 19.93 -11.95
C ASN A 457 14.55 20.45 -13.39
N THR A 458 15.16 19.65 -14.26
CA THR A 458 15.33 19.92 -15.69
C THR A 458 14.19 19.34 -16.55
N LEU A 459 12.98 19.31 -15.98
CA LEU A 459 11.77 18.86 -16.67
C LEU A 459 11.37 19.81 -17.82
N PRO A 460 10.60 19.32 -18.81
CA PRO A 460 9.87 20.15 -19.77
C PRO A 460 9.10 21.32 -19.11
N PRO A 461 9.06 22.52 -19.73
CA PRO A 461 8.44 23.70 -19.11
C PRO A 461 6.96 23.51 -18.78
N SER A 462 6.59 23.78 -17.53
CA SER A 462 5.22 23.61 -17.03
C SER A 462 4.21 24.52 -17.75
N LYS A 463 3.02 23.97 -18.02
CA LYS A 463 1.79 24.61 -18.53
C LYS A 463 1.18 25.52 -17.46
N LEU A 464 1.90 26.57 -17.05
CA LEU A 464 1.47 27.51 -15.99
C LEU A 464 0.28 28.42 -16.39
N GLN A 465 -0.26 28.28 -17.60
CA GLN A 465 -1.47 28.96 -18.04
C GLN A 465 -2.45 27.94 -18.65
N GLY A 466 -3.68 27.89 -18.13
CA GLY A 466 -4.70 26.96 -18.65
C GLY A 466 -4.40 25.48 -18.38
N ALA A 467 -3.63 25.18 -17.33
CA ALA A 467 -3.59 23.87 -16.70
C ALA A 467 -5.01 23.38 -16.33
N MET A 468 -5.24 22.07 -16.48
CA MET A 468 -6.45 21.44 -15.94
C MET A 468 -6.43 21.54 -14.40
N VAL A 469 -7.61 21.66 -13.79
CA VAL A 469 -7.82 21.45 -12.35
C VAL A 469 -8.61 20.15 -12.20
N ARG A 470 -8.20 19.26 -11.28
CA ARG A 470 -8.95 18.04 -10.92
C ARG A 470 -8.45 17.46 -9.59
N ASP A 471 -9.32 16.76 -8.85
CA ASP A 471 -8.97 16.13 -7.57
C ASP A 471 -8.55 14.65 -7.66
N VAL A 472 -8.76 13.99 -8.82
CA VAL A 472 -8.29 12.63 -9.10
C VAL A 472 -7.55 12.57 -10.43
N TYR A 473 -6.28 12.95 -10.41
CA TYR A 473 -5.40 12.93 -11.57
C TYR A 473 -4.83 11.52 -11.77
N THR A 474 -4.89 11.03 -13.00
CA THR A 474 -4.17 9.83 -13.42
C THR A 474 -2.87 10.25 -14.06
N VAL A 475 -1.83 10.19 -13.26
CA VAL A 475 -0.48 10.38 -13.72
C VAL A 475 -0.08 9.14 -14.58
N PRO A 476 1.04 9.14 -15.35
CA PRO A 476 1.58 7.95 -16.04
C PRO A 476 3.05 7.64 -15.67
N GLY A 477 3.44 6.37 -15.54
CA GLY A 477 4.79 5.94 -15.08
C GLY A 477 5.79 5.55 -16.16
N CYS A 478 6.84 4.75 -15.88
CA CYS A 478 7.98 4.57 -16.80
C CYS A 478 7.72 3.87 -18.15
N ASN A 479 8.52 4.25 -19.14
CA ASN A 479 8.78 3.51 -20.38
C ASN A 479 9.78 2.37 -20.14
N THR A 480 9.45 1.20 -20.66
CA THR A 480 10.35 0.02 -20.67
C THR A 480 11.24 0.07 -21.89
N ASP A 481 12.43 -0.54 -21.82
CA ASP A 481 13.06 -1.05 -23.04
C ASP A 481 12.65 -2.52 -23.30
N ASP A 482 13.50 -3.33 -23.92
CA ASP A 482 13.05 -4.53 -24.65
C ASP A 482 12.65 -5.70 -23.72
N ASP A 483 13.52 -6.11 -22.79
CA ASP A 483 13.28 -7.35 -22.03
C ASP A 483 12.46 -7.15 -20.74
N GLY A 484 12.29 -5.91 -20.27
CA GLY A 484 11.24 -5.52 -19.30
C GLY A 484 11.47 -4.35 -18.35
N LEU A 485 12.66 -4.13 -17.77
CA LEU A 485 12.83 -3.05 -16.78
C LEU A 485 12.91 -1.63 -17.44
N CYS A 486 12.89 -0.50 -16.71
CA CYS A 486 12.66 0.84 -17.33
C CYS A 486 13.88 1.65 -17.77
N VAL A 487 13.60 2.77 -18.46
CA VAL A 487 14.62 3.72 -18.93
C VAL A 487 14.24 5.15 -18.61
N ASP A 488 13.17 5.62 -19.27
CA ASP A 488 12.59 6.94 -19.05
C ASP A 488 11.32 6.78 -18.24
N VAL A 489 11.01 7.83 -17.52
CA VAL A 489 10.35 7.76 -16.26
C VAL A 489 9.18 8.71 -16.24
N GLY A 490 7.99 8.24 -15.86
CA GLY A 490 6.73 8.94 -15.96
C GLY A 490 6.67 10.30 -15.27
N TYR A 491 5.55 11.04 -15.42
CA TYR A 491 5.09 12.06 -14.45
C TYR A 491 3.83 12.86 -14.77
N VAL A 492 3.40 13.60 -13.74
CA VAL A 492 2.61 14.83 -13.67
C VAL A 492 3.39 15.86 -12.82
N VAL A 493 3.03 17.14 -12.94
CA VAL A 493 3.45 18.18 -11.99
C VAL A 493 2.19 18.89 -11.52
N LEU A 494 1.97 18.94 -10.21
CA LEU A 494 0.87 19.70 -9.62
C LEU A 494 1.32 21.04 -9.07
N ARG A 495 0.42 22.02 -9.15
CA ARG A 495 0.40 23.20 -8.26
C ARG A 495 -0.88 23.22 -7.45
N PHE A 496 -0.79 23.64 -6.19
CA PHE A 496 -1.96 24.12 -5.44
C PHE A 496 -1.56 25.25 -4.49
N THR A 497 -2.53 25.76 -3.74
CA THR A 497 -2.30 26.69 -2.63
C THR A 497 -2.71 25.98 -1.35
N ALA A 498 -1.87 25.98 -0.32
CA ALA A 498 -2.17 25.33 0.96
C ALA A 498 -3.19 26.19 1.76
N ASP A 499 -4.44 26.23 1.29
CA ASP A 499 -5.48 27.16 1.76
C ASP A 499 -6.55 26.51 2.67
N ASN A 500 -6.52 25.18 2.83
CA ASN A 500 -7.23 24.46 3.89
C ASN A 500 -6.22 24.08 5.00
N PRO A 501 -6.28 24.67 6.20
CA PRO A 501 -5.36 24.28 7.28
C PRO A 501 -5.79 22.93 7.85
N GLY A 502 -4.85 22.00 8.05
CA GLY A 502 -5.16 20.72 8.72
C GLY A 502 -5.82 20.96 10.08
N VAL A 503 -5.10 21.65 10.98
CA VAL A 503 -5.63 22.05 12.29
C VAL A 503 -6.01 23.53 12.31
N LYS A 504 -7.20 23.82 12.85
CA LYS A 504 -7.78 25.17 13.00
C LYS A 504 -6.85 26.09 13.82
N PRO A 505 -6.31 27.22 13.31
CA PRO A 505 -5.30 28.02 14.01
C PRO A 505 -5.69 28.61 15.38
N ASN A 506 -4.75 28.69 16.33
CA ASN A 506 -4.94 29.37 17.62
C ASN A 506 -5.25 30.86 17.42
N PRO A 507 -6.38 31.39 17.90
CA PRO A 507 -6.76 32.78 17.61
C PRO A 507 -5.92 33.91 18.27
N LYS A 508 -4.75 33.63 18.87
CA LYS A 508 -3.87 34.68 19.45
C LYS A 508 -2.35 34.50 19.31
N ASP A 509 -1.81 33.46 18.68
CA ASP A 509 -0.35 33.36 18.46
C ASP A 509 0.04 33.87 17.06
N PRO A 510 0.63 35.08 16.94
CA PRO A 510 1.20 35.56 15.68
C PRO A 510 2.59 34.95 15.47
N MET A 511 2.91 34.66 14.21
CA MET A 511 4.16 33.98 13.81
C MET A 511 5.42 34.84 14.08
N SER A 512 6.34 34.37 14.93
CA SER A 512 7.77 34.77 14.93
C SER A 512 8.65 33.91 15.85
N ASP A 513 9.75 33.40 15.28
CA ASP A 513 11.11 33.12 15.80
C ASP A 513 11.41 32.95 17.31
N GLU A 514 12.21 31.90 17.63
CA GLU A 514 13.05 31.65 18.83
C GLU A 514 12.49 31.93 20.25
N VAL A 515 12.26 30.86 21.04
CA VAL A 515 12.25 30.90 22.52
C VAL A 515 12.97 29.67 23.10
N SER A 516 13.65 29.84 24.24
CA SER A 516 14.56 28.89 24.89
C SER A 516 13.97 28.12 26.09
N GLU A 517 14.82 27.33 26.76
CA GLU A 517 14.56 26.48 27.94
C GLU A 517 13.88 27.16 29.17
N GLU A 518 13.50 26.28 30.11
CA GLU A 518 13.28 26.51 31.56
C GLU A 518 11.87 26.90 32.06
N SER A 519 11.05 25.90 32.40
CA SER A 519 10.62 25.64 33.80
C SER A 519 9.61 24.49 33.93
N ALA A 520 9.59 23.81 35.09
CA ALA A 520 8.75 22.64 35.37
C ALA A 520 7.73 22.87 36.50
N ASN A 521 6.82 21.89 36.69
CA ASN A 521 5.78 21.74 37.72
C ASN A 521 4.46 22.54 37.56
N SER A 522 3.44 21.86 37.01
CA SER A 522 2.29 21.44 37.85
C SER A 522 1.57 20.25 37.21
N GLY A 523 1.21 19.22 38.00
CA GLY A 523 0.65 17.97 37.47
C GLY A 523 -0.86 17.97 37.25
N GLY A 524 -1.29 17.19 36.25
CA GLY A 524 -2.68 16.84 35.93
C GLY A 524 -2.69 15.62 35.01
N ALA A 525 -3.70 14.76 35.10
CA ALA A 525 -3.71 13.49 34.37
C ALA A 525 -4.16 13.68 32.90
N HIS A 526 -3.42 13.07 31.98
CA HIS A 526 -3.80 12.87 30.58
C HIS A 526 -3.60 11.40 30.20
N SER A 527 -4.58 10.59 30.58
CA SER A 527 -4.92 9.34 29.90
C SER A 527 -6.24 9.56 29.14
N ASP A 528 -6.55 8.68 28.21
CA ASP A 528 -7.87 8.53 27.58
C ASP A 528 -8.31 9.65 26.62
N ILE A 529 -7.61 9.81 25.48
CA ILE A 529 -8.15 10.55 24.32
C ILE A 529 -9.11 9.64 23.52
N CYS A 530 -8.63 8.53 22.97
CA CYS A 530 -9.48 7.56 22.24
C CYS A 530 -10.42 6.73 23.14
N LEU A 531 -10.21 6.70 24.47
CA LEU A 531 -11.07 5.95 25.42
C LEU A 531 -12.35 6.71 25.85
N LEU A 532 -12.55 7.95 25.39
CA LEU A 532 -13.78 8.70 25.62
C LEU A 532 -14.91 8.26 24.67
N GLN A 533 -15.69 7.25 25.09
CA GLN A 533 -16.98 6.94 24.46
C GLN A 533 -17.81 8.23 24.26
N LEU A 534 -18.24 8.49 23.02
CA LEU A 534 -19.18 9.55 22.64
C LEU A 534 -20.59 9.29 23.21
N LYS A 535 -20.73 9.42 24.54
CA LYS A 535 -22.01 9.22 25.23
C LYS A 535 -23.00 10.34 24.91
N PRO A 536 -24.15 10.04 24.26
CA PRO A 536 -25.13 11.06 23.94
C PRO A 536 -25.75 11.62 25.22
N ARG A 537 -25.49 12.91 25.52
CA ARG A 537 -26.04 13.60 26.71
C ARG A 537 -27.51 14.00 26.51
N PHE A 538 -28.39 13.02 26.41
CA PHE A 538 -29.83 13.23 26.60
C PHE A 538 -30.24 12.98 28.06
N SER A 539 -30.57 14.04 28.79
CA SER A 539 -31.24 13.96 30.09
C SER A 539 -32.26 15.09 30.25
N THR A 540 -33.49 14.82 29.82
CA THR A 540 -34.63 15.72 30.04
C THR A 540 -35.14 15.61 31.47
N LEU A 541 -35.14 16.71 32.24
CA LEU A 541 -36.06 16.91 33.37
C LEU A 541 -36.14 18.40 33.77
N TYR A 542 -37.30 19.02 33.53
CA TYR A 542 -37.72 20.29 34.13
C TYR A 542 -37.99 20.09 35.64
N PRO A 543 -37.73 21.07 36.54
CA PRO A 543 -38.63 22.23 36.64
C PRO A 543 -38.05 23.60 37.11
N LEU A 544 -38.65 24.66 36.55
CA LEU A 544 -39.05 25.94 37.19
C LEU A 544 -38.27 26.48 38.41
N TYR A 545 -37.55 27.60 38.24
CA TYR A 545 -37.77 28.79 39.10
C TYR A 545 -37.37 30.11 38.40
N ARG A 546 -37.67 31.27 39.00
CA ARG A 546 -37.55 32.64 38.42
C ARG A 546 -36.44 33.51 39.08
N PRO A 547 -35.99 34.61 38.43
CA PRO A 547 -34.70 35.28 38.71
C PRO A 547 -34.76 36.41 39.76
N PRO A 548 -33.60 37.02 40.12
CA PRO A 548 -33.42 38.43 39.74
C PRO A 548 -31.97 38.95 39.46
N LYS A 549 -31.85 39.81 38.43
CA LYS A 549 -31.11 41.10 38.36
C LYS A 549 -29.58 41.20 38.67
N VAL A 550 -28.79 41.51 37.62
CA VAL A 550 -28.16 42.84 37.30
C VAL A 550 -27.44 43.59 38.46
N PRO A 551 -26.18 44.14 38.31
CA PRO A 551 -25.62 44.75 37.08
C PRO A 551 -24.12 44.51 36.70
N MET A 552 -23.87 44.54 35.38
CA MET A 552 -22.89 45.38 34.66
C MET A 552 -21.49 45.69 35.28
N GLY A 553 -20.44 45.12 34.69
CA GLY A 553 -19.02 45.46 34.92
C GLY A 553 -18.21 45.42 33.62
N LEU A 554 -17.32 46.40 33.40
CA LEU A 554 -16.75 46.75 32.09
C LEU A 554 -15.58 45.86 31.58
N LEU A 555 -15.61 45.57 30.28
CA LEU A 555 -14.49 45.68 29.31
C LEU A 555 -13.07 45.22 29.75
N THR A 556 -12.84 43.90 29.89
CA THR A 556 -11.48 43.31 29.78
C THR A 556 -11.44 41.90 29.16
N SER A 557 -12.50 41.09 29.26
CA SER A 557 -12.42 39.64 28.97
C SER A 557 -12.21 39.22 27.51
N LEU A 558 -12.44 40.10 26.52
CA LEU A 558 -12.36 39.74 25.10
C LEU A 558 -10.91 39.45 24.64
N ALA A 559 -9.90 39.89 25.40
CA ALA A 559 -8.49 39.65 25.10
C ALA A 559 -7.91 38.36 25.70
N LEU A 560 -8.67 37.60 26.52
CA LEU A 560 -8.19 36.31 27.05
C LEU A 560 -8.66 35.09 26.24
N PHE A 561 -9.91 35.07 25.76
CA PHE A 561 -10.59 33.89 25.19
C PHE A 561 -10.03 33.35 23.85
N LEU A 562 -8.89 33.86 23.38
CA LEU A 562 -8.31 33.55 22.07
C LEU A 562 -6.94 32.82 22.15
N LEU A 563 -6.31 32.69 23.34
CA LEU A 563 -5.03 31.94 23.56
C LEU A 563 -5.39 30.61 24.24
N ALA A 564 -5.88 29.61 23.50
CA ALA A 564 -6.39 28.40 24.16
C ALA A 564 -6.51 27.14 23.26
N ILE A 565 -6.01 27.15 22.02
CA ILE A 565 -6.28 26.07 21.04
C ILE A 565 -5.10 25.91 20.04
N ASN A 566 -4.12 24.98 20.22
CA ASN A 566 -3.38 24.25 19.13
C ASN A 566 -2.14 23.40 19.52
N GLN A 567 -1.66 22.60 18.52
CA GLN A 567 -0.54 21.60 18.47
C GLN A 567 -0.86 20.34 19.27
N ALA A 568 -0.88 19.07 18.79
CA ALA A 568 -1.16 17.81 19.55
C ALA A 568 -0.11 16.72 19.36
N SER A 569 -0.12 15.79 20.30
CA SER A 569 0.70 14.60 20.38
C SER A 569 0.72 13.78 19.09
N ALA A 570 1.94 13.45 18.66
CA ALA A 570 2.21 12.32 17.80
C ALA A 570 1.60 11.01 18.31
N ALA A 571 1.57 10.05 17.40
CA ALA A 571 0.71 8.90 17.47
C ALA A 571 1.48 7.58 17.38
N ILE A 572 0.76 6.53 17.76
CA ILE A 572 1.27 5.22 18.16
C ILE A 572 0.56 4.19 17.22
N ALA A 573 0.70 2.88 17.37
CA ALA A 573 -0.18 1.93 16.67
C ALA A 573 -0.39 0.63 17.43
N ARG A 574 -1.56 0.48 18.03
CA ARG A 574 -1.85 -0.57 19.00
C ARG A 574 -2.41 -1.82 18.36
N TYR A 575 -1.48 -2.73 18.09
CA TYR A 575 -1.79 -4.09 17.70
C TYR A 575 -1.93 -4.97 18.95
N TYR A 576 -3.17 -5.32 19.30
CA TYR A 576 -3.46 -6.25 20.39
C TYR A 576 -3.48 -7.69 19.85
N TRP A 577 -2.40 -8.41 20.11
CA TRP A 577 -2.12 -9.72 19.51
C TRP A 577 -2.06 -10.83 20.55
N ASN A 578 -2.95 -11.79 20.43
CA ASN A 578 -2.81 -13.08 21.10
C ASN A 578 -2.12 -14.04 20.13
N ILE A 579 -0.87 -14.42 20.39
CA ILE A 579 -0.17 -15.41 19.56
C ILE A 579 -0.70 -16.80 19.92
N THR A 580 -1.25 -17.52 18.94
CA THR A 580 -2.12 -18.68 19.14
C THR A 580 -1.81 -19.79 18.14
N HIS A 581 -1.94 -21.05 18.54
CA HIS A 581 -2.14 -22.11 17.56
C HIS A 581 -3.55 -22.03 17.00
N PHE A 582 -3.71 -22.26 15.70
CA PHE A 582 -5.00 -22.47 15.08
C PHE A 582 -4.96 -23.71 14.17
N ASN A 583 -6.09 -24.40 14.04
CA ASN A 583 -6.24 -25.44 13.03
C ASN A 583 -6.48 -24.76 11.69
N SER A 584 -5.51 -24.79 10.78
CA SER A 584 -5.62 -24.03 9.53
C SER A 584 -6.64 -24.67 8.59
N THR A 585 -7.42 -23.82 7.91
CA THR A 585 -8.25 -24.23 6.78
C THR A 585 -7.37 -24.44 5.54
N ALA A 586 -6.75 -25.61 5.44
CA ALA A 586 -6.34 -26.25 4.19
C ALA A 586 -5.67 -25.31 3.15
N PHE A 587 -4.56 -24.63 3.49
CA PHE A 587 -3.93 -23.63 2.60
C PHE A 587 -3.62 -24.15 1.18
N ASP A 588 -3.13 -25.38 1.02
CA ASP A 588 -2.96 -26.06 -0.28
C ASP A 588 -3.97 -27.18 -0.54
N GLY A 589 -4.93 -27.33 0.37
CA GLY A 589 -5.83 -28.48 0.48
C GLY A 589 -5.63 -29.28 1.76
N VAL A 590 -4.42 -29.38 2.33
CA VAL A 590 -4.17 -30.28 3.47
C VAL A 590 -4.38 -29.61 4.82
N MET A 591 -5.20 -30.22 5.68
CA MET A 591 -5.49 -29.74 7.03
C MET A 591 -4.26 -29.92 7.93
N THR A 592 -3.71 -28.79 8.41
CA THR A 592 -2.43 -28.73 9.13
C THR A 592 -2.51 -27.74 10.31
N PRO A 593 -1.84 -28.00 11.45
CA PRO A 593 -1.73 -27.02 12.53
C PRO A 593 -0.79 -25.88 12.10
N GLY A 594 -1.06 -24.65 12.57
CA GLY A 594 -0.19 -23.51 12.29
C GLY A 594 -0.25 -22.45 13.38
N TYR A 595 0.66 -21.48 13.28
CA TYR A 595 0.71 -20.31 14.16
C TYR A 595 -0.09 -19.16 13.57
N GLY A 596 -0.93 -18.54 14.40
CA GLY A 596 -1.85 -17.47 14.04
C GLY A 596 -1.91 -16.39 15.11
N ILE A 597 -2.51 -15.26 14.75
CA ILE A 597 -2.79 -14.15 15.66
C ILE A 597 -4.29 -14.17 15.93
N ASN A 598 -4.71 -14.01 17.18
CA ASN A 598 -6.11 -13.95 17.60
C ASN A 598 -6.98 -15.17 17.15
N ASN A 599 -6.36 -16.34 16.97
CA ASN A 599 -6.91 -17.59 16.41
C ASN A 599 -7.16 -17.59 14.88
N GLU A 600 -6.65 -16.59 14.16
CA GLU A 600 -6.80 -16.43 12.71
C GLU A 600 -5.43 -16.52 11.98
N PRO A 601 -5.41 -16.80 10.66
CA PRO A 601 -4.20 -16.71 9.86
C PRO A 601 -3.55 -15.32 9.96
N THR A 602 -2.27 -15.28 10.31
CA THR A 602 -1.41 -14.08 10.38
C THR A 602 -1.55 -13.10 9.21
N LYS A 603 -1.81 -13.58 7.98
CA LYS A 603 -2.04 -12.73 6.80
C LYS A 603 -3.27 -11.80 6.90
N LEU A 604 -4.18 -12.05 7.86
CA LEU A 604 -5.33 -11.20 8.18
C LEU A 604 -4.99 -10.11 9.22
N HIS A 605 -3.78 -10.18 9.78
CA HIS A 605 -3.21 -9.20 10.69
C HIS A 605 -1.91 -8.60 10.11
N PRO A 606 -1.90 -8.07 8.88
CA PRO A 606 -0.79 -7.25 8.44
C PRO A 606 -0.67 -6.06 9.41
N ILE A 607 0.57 -5.76 9.80
CA ILE A 607 0.87 -4.54 10.53
C ILE A 607 0.96 -3.47 9.46
N GLU A 608 -0.04 -2.61 9.26
CA GLU A 608 -0.03 -1.52 8.27
C GLU A 608 0.22 -0.17 8.98
N VAL A 609 1.44 0.40 8.83
CA VAL A 609 2.29 1.17 9.81
C VAL A 609 3.37 2.13 9.22
N THR A 610 4.26 2.79 10.01
CA THR A 610 4.97 4.08 9.71
C THR A 610 6.32 4.28 10.44
N LEU A 611 7.30 5.07 9.93
CA LEU A 611 8.52 5.55 10.65
C LEU A 611 8.23 6.53 11.79
N GLY A 612 7.87 5.98 12.94
CA GLY A 612 7.77 6.74 14.19
C GLY A 612 6.38 7.25 14.52
N ASP A 613 5.39 6.88 13.74
CA ASP A 613 4.27 6.35 14.49
C ASP A 613 4.79 5.15 15.28
N GLU A 614 4.65 5.21 16.60
CA GLU A 614 5.22 4.18 17.45
C GLU A 614 4.40 2.90 17.33
N VAL A 615 4.88 1.97 16.51
CA VAL A 615 4.30 0.64 16.34
C VAL A 615 4.33 -0.07 17.70
N GLU A 616 3.18 -0.09 18.38
CA GLU A 616 3.00 -0.52 19.77
C GLU A 616 2.28 -1.87 19.81
N VAL A 617 3.02 -2.95 19.56
CA VAL A 617 2.46 -4.31 19.51
C VAL A 617 2.42 -4.92 20.90
N HIS A 618 1.20 -5.06 21.45
CA HIS A 618 0.91 -5.78 22.68
C HIS A 618 0.83 -7.28 22.37
N VAL A 619 2.01 -7.91 22.27
CA VAL A 619 2.19 -9.33 21.99
C VAL A 619 1.97 -10.15 23.26
N THR A 620 0.75 -10.68 23.41
CA THR A 620 0.39 -11.65 24.44
C THR A 620 0.61 -13.06 23.92
N ASN A 621 1.56 -13.79 24.49
CA ASN A 621 1.79 -15.19 24.10
C ASN A 621 0.70 -16.10 24.71
N GLN A 622 -0.09 -16.78 23.86
CA GLN A 622 -1.07 -17.82 24.26
C GLN A 622 -0.70 -19.23 23.75
N LEU A 623 0.54 -19.43 23.28
CA LEU A 623 1.11 -20.73 22.94
C LEU A 623 1.48 -21.54 24.20
N THR A 624 1.90 -22.79 24.02
CA THR A 624 2.48 -23.61 25.12
C THR A 624 3.98 -23.39 25.33
N GLU A 625 4.62 -22.69 24.39
CA GLU A 625 6.05 -22.45 24.26
C GLU A 625 6.34 -20.95 24.13
N GLN A 626 7.61 -20.56 24.12
CA GLN A 626 8.01 -19.15 24.09
C GLN A 626 8.00 -18.57 22.67
N THR A 627 8.03 -17.24 22.52
CA THR A 627 8.09 -16.56 21.21
C THR A 627 8.70 -15.17 21.34
N CYS A 628 9.22 -14.62 20.23
CA CYS A 628 9.45 -13.19 20.02
C CYS A 628 9.03 -12.84 18.59
N ILE A 629 8.67 -11.58 18.34
CA ILE A 629 8.35 -11.09 16.99
C ILE A 629 9.42 -10.08 16.57
N HIS A 630 10.16 -10.38 15.52
CA HIS A 630 11.08 -9.47 14.87
C HIS A 630 10.41 -8.72 13.73
N TRP A 631 10.99 -7.57 13.36
CA TRP A 631 10.47 -6.59 12.41
C TRP A 631 11.52 -6.42 11.30
N HIS A 632 11.49 -7.35 10.34
CA HIS A 632 12.58 -7.62 9.39
C HIS A 632 12.94 -6.44 8.51
N GLY A 633 14.14 -5.88 8.70
CA GLY A 633 14.66 -4.72 7.97
C GLY A 633 14.42 -3.35 8.62
N MET A 634 13.93 -3.30 9.86
CA MET A 634 13.83 -2.06 10.66
C MET A 634 15.15 -1.75 11.39
N ARG A 635 15.53 -0.47 11.46
CA ARG A 635 16.72 0.03 12.19
C ARG A 635 16.60 0.02 13.70
N GLN A 636 15.39 0.04 14.25
CA GLN A 636 15.17 0.05 15.72
C GLN A 636 15.94 1.18 16.43
N PHE A 637 16.02 2.35 15.78
CA PHE A 637 16.90 3.44 16.20
C PHE A 637 16.45 4.04 17.54
N GLY A 638 17.26 3.83 18.59
CA GLY A 638 16.90 4.23 19.96
C GLY A 638 15.89 3.31 20.64
N THR A 639 15.53 2.18 20.03
CA THR A 639 14.56 1.18 20.56
C THR A 639 15.16 -0.23 20.47
N GLN A 640 16.41 -0.38 20.87
CA GLN A 640 17.23 -1.58 20.61
C GLN A 640 16.64 -2.86 21.20
N GLU A 641 15.94 -2.75 22.33
CA GLU A 641 15.27 -3.87 23.00
C GLU A 641 13.98 -4.32 22.31
N MET A 642 13.49 -3.55 21.33
CA MET A 642 12.26 -3.81 20.58
C MET A 642 12.49 -4.60 19.29
N ASP A 643 13.75 -4.89 18.93
CA ASP A 643 14.12 -5.65 17.74
C ASP A 643 13.58 -7.09 17.72
N GLY A 644 13.21 -7.66 18.87
CA GLY A 644 12.49 -8.93 18.91
C GLY A 644 13.34 -10.19 18.70
N VAL A 645 14.66 -10.11 18.89
CA VAL A 645 15.55 -11.27 18.75
C VAL A 645 15.71 -11.98 20.09
N SER A 646 15.14 -13.17 20.16
CA SER A 646 15.16 -14.08 21.31
C SER A 646 16.55 -14.27 21.91
N GLY A 647 16.73 -13.83 23.17
CA GLY A 647 17.97 -13.97 23.91
C GLY A 647 19.13 -13.10 23.43
N ILE A 648 18.90 -12.18 22.47
CA ILE A 648 19.93 -11.25 21.96
C ILE A 648 19.63 -9.80 22.37
N THR A 649 18.51 -9.26 21.88
CA THR A 649 18.03 -7.91 22.21
C THR A 649 17.04 -7.90 23.36
N GLN A 650 16.34 -9.02 23.60
CA GLN A 650 15.39 -9.18 24.71
C GLN A 650 15.35 -10.62 25.25
N CYS A 651 14.63 -10.84 26.36
CA CYS A 651 14.25 -12.18 26.80
C CYS A 651 13.03 -12.70 26.02
N GLN A 652 12.90 -14.03 25.90
CA GLN A 652 11.77 -14.67 25.21
C GLN A 652 10.44 -14.46 25.94
N ILE A 653 9.37 -14.15 25.20
CA ILE A 653 8.03 -13.97 25.77
C ILE A 653 7.48 -15.34 26.18
N GLN A 654 7.42 -15.58 27.48
CA GLN A 654 6.91 -16.83 28.03
C GLN A 654 5.37 -16.94 27.91
N PRO A 655 4.79 -18.16 27.92
CA PRO A 655 3.35 -18.35 27.88
C PRO A 655 2.57 -17.53 28.91
N ASN A 656 1.52 -16.84 28.46
CA ASN A 656 0.67 -15.89 29.21
C ASN A 656 1.36 -14.59 29.65
N VAL A 657 2.56 -14.29 29.15
CA VAL A 657 3.20 -12.96 29.29
C VAL A 657 2.82 -12.08 28.10
N THR A 658 2.67 -10.78 28.36
CA THR A 658 2.51 -9.74 27.33
C THR A 658 3.75 -8.88 27.28
N ALA A 659 4.44 -8.85 26.15
CA ALA A 659 5.42 -7.82 25.83
C ALA A 659 4.73 -6.70 25.05
N ILE A 660 5.16 -5.47 25.29
CA ILE A 660 4.76 -4.28 24.53
C ILE A 660 6.01 -3.84 23.78
N TYR A 661 6.10 -4.31 22.54
CA TYR A 661 7.00 -3.71 21.56
C TYR A 661 6.51 -2.30 21.29
N ARG A 662 7.41 -1.33 21.21
CA ARG A 662 7.07 0.06 20.93
C ARG A 662 8.25 0.71 20.22
N PHE A 663 8.20 0.72 18.90
CA PHE A 663 9.31 1.17 18.07
C PHE A 663 8.88 2.13 16.98
N THR A 664 9.84 2.95 16.59
CA THR A 664 9.81 3.82 15.43
C THR A 664 10.54 3.09 14.31
N PRO A 665 9.84 2.57 13.28
CA PRO A 665 10.47 2.27 11.98
C PRO A 665 11.31 3.44 11.49
N ASP A 666 12.27 3.21 10.60
CA ASP A 666 13.28 4.22 10.23
C ASP A 666 13.30 4.55 8.73
N LYS A 667 13.05 3.53 7.92
CA LYS A 667 12.89 3.63 6.48
C LYS A 667 11.72 2.74 6.03
N CYS A 668 11.66 2.47 4.73
CA CYS A 668 10.56 1.86 3.97
C CYS A 668 11.11 1.19 2.73
N GLY A 669 10.24 0.77 1.81
CA GLY A 669 10.40 -0.49 1.10
C GLY A 669 10.33 -1.65 2.07
N SER A 670 10.41 -2.88 1.59
CA SER A 670 9.77 -3.99 2.29
C SER A 670 10.39 -4.49 3.57
N PHE A 671 9.51 -4.84 4.49
CA PHE A 671 9.76 -5.46 5.78
C PHE A 671 8.62 -6.41 6.10
N TRP A 672 8.88 -7.44 6.89
CA TRP A 672 7.86 -8.38 7.32
C TRP A 672 8.04 -8.67 8.80
N PHE A 673 6.95 -8.89 9.52
CA PHE A 673 7.07 -9.36 10.88
C PHE A 673 7.13 -10.88 10.87
N HIS A 674 7.99 -11.46 11.69
CA HIS A 674 8.03 -12.90 11.84
C HIS A 674 8.40 -13.33 13.26
N GLY A 675 7.96 -14.52 13.63
CA GLY A 675 8.46 -15.23 14.80
C GLY A 675 9.98 -15.40 14.65
N HIS A 676 10.72 -14.92 15.64
CA HIS A 676 12.20 -15.01 15.68
C HIS A 676 12.66 -16.00 16.77
N GLU A 677 11.84 -17.02 17.00
CA GLU A 677 12.06 -18.13 17.92
C GLU A 677 11.90 -19.44 17.15
N GLU A 678 12.92 -20.30 17.21
CA GLU A 678 13.04 -21.53 16.42
C GLU A 678 12.62 -21.31 14.95
N VAL A 679 11.73 -22.14 14.41
CA VAL A 679 11.21 -22.06 13.01
C VAL A 679 9.73 -21.66 12.98
N GLN A 680 9.25 -20.87 13.95
CA GLN A 680 7.82 -20.55 14.10
C GLN A 680 7.21 -19.88 12.85
N TYR A 681 8.00 -19.11 12.11
CA TYR A 681 7.50 -18.41 10.93
C TYR A 681 7.26 -19.33 9.74
N ALA A 682 8.07 -20.38 9.57
CA ALA A 682 7.89 -21.41 8.54
C ALA A 682 6.49 -22.04 8.59
N PHE A 683 5.94 -22.19 9.80
CA PHE A 683 4.61 -22.74 10.10
C PHE A 683 3.53 -21.66 10.33
N GLY A 684 3.76 -20.45 9.84
CA GLY A 684 2.73 -19.42 9.68
C GLY A 684 2.89 -18.17 10.55
N LEU A 685 3.80 -18.12 11.53
CA LEU A 685 4.04 -16.91 12.33
C LEU A 685 4.86 -15.86 11.56
N ARG A 686 4.34 -15.43 10.41
CA ARG A 686 4.88 -14.41 9.51
C ARG A 686 3.72 -13.57 8.99
N GLY A 687 3.93 -12.28 8.83
CA GLY A 687 2.98 -11.45 8.11
C GLY A 687 3.61 -10.21 7.52
N PRO A 688 2.90 -9.54 6.61
CA PRO A 688 3.36 -8.31 6.01
C PRO A 688 3.49 -7.21 7.07
N LEU A 689 4.62 -6.52 7.12
CA LEU A 689 4.85 -5.33 7.94
C LEU A 689 4.78 -4.17 6.95
N ILE A 690 3.59 -3.65 6.71
CA ILE A 690 3.21 -2.62 5.75
C ILE A 690 3.68 -1.21 6.19
N VAL A 691 4.93 -0.76 5.96
CA VAL A 691 5.57 0.45 6.62
C VAL A 691 5.62 1.84 5.68
N HIS A 692 4.14 1.74 5.40
CA HIS A 692 3.07 2.25 4.24
C HIS A 692 3.04 3.72 3.46
N CYS A 693 4.07 4.39 2.86
CA CYS A 693 4.54 5.82 3.02
C CYS A 693 3.72 7.04 2.42
N PRO A 694 4.10 8.34 2.67
CA PRO A 694 3.15 9.48 2.65
C PRO A 694 2.74 10.13 1.34
N TYR A 695 1.57 10.78 1.30
CA TYR A 695 1.15 11.45 0.06
C TYR A 695 2.15 12.51 -0.49
N ASP A 696 2.71 13.35 0.38
CA ASP A 696 3.72 14.36 0.01
C ASP A 696 5.10 13.79 -0.30
N GLN A 697 5.19 12.47 -0.38
CA GLN A 697 6.41 11.72 -0.30
C GLN A 697 6.49 10.68 -1.45
N LEU A 698 5.80 10.81 -2.59
CA LEU A 698 5.65 9.87 -3.75
C LEU A 698 6.47 10.24 -5.14
N GLN A 699 7.19 9.56 -6.10
CA GLN A 699 8.22 10.22 -7.08
C GLN A 699 7.77 10.59 -8.47
N SER A 700 8.55 10.32 -9.57
CA SER A 700 8.76 10.39 -11.11
C SER A 700 8.79 9.16 -12.20
N TRP A 701 7.96 8.09 -12.37
CA TRP A 701 8.24 6.57 -12.25
C TRP A 701 7.13 5.49 -11.76
N GLU A 702 6.72 4.95 -10.49
CA GLU A 702 6.15 5.07 -9.00
C GLU A 702 4.67 5.13 -8.67
N LYS A 703 4.29 6.21 -7.89
CA LYS A 703 1.93 7.71 -7.13
C LYS A 703 0.41 7.63 -7.93
N ASP A 704 -0.14 6.54 -8.42
CA ASP A 704 -0.24 6.25 -9.87
C ASP A 704 0.30 4.84 -10.19
N ILE A 705 -0.02 3.97 -9.22
CA ILE A 705 0.17 2.53 -9.07
C ILE A 705 -0.91 1.96 -9.98
N TYR A 706 -1.49 0.84 -9.67
CA TYR A 706 -2.79 0.52 -10.16
C TYR A 706 -3.57 -0.19 -9.07
N LYS A 707 -2.90 -1.14 -8.38
CA LYS A 707 -3.15 -1.41 -6.96
C LYS A 707 -2.00 -2.12 -6.26
N GLU A 708 -1.89 -1.77 -4.99
CA GLU A 708 -1.30 -2.50 -3.87
C GLU A 708 -1.47 -4.02 -3.90
N TYR A 709 -0.36 -4.77 -4.06
CA TYR A 709 -0.45 -6.22 -4.05
C TYR A 709 0.69 -6.99 -3.41
N THR A 710 0.63 -7.01 -2.08
CA THR A 710 1.33 -7.89 -1.13
C THR A 710 1.27 -9.36 -1.57
N VAL A 711 2.35 -9.85 -2.16
CA VAL A 711 2.56 -11.24 -2.56
C VAL A 711 3.52 -11.93 -1.59
N LEU A 712 2.99 -12.42 -0.47
CA LEU A 712 3.67 -13.44 0.33
C LEU A 712 3.90 -14.65 -0.58
N ILE A 713 5.14 -14.91 -0.93
CA ILE A 713 5.58 -16.19 -1.47
C ILE A 713 6.21 -16.96 -0.32
N THR A 714 5.91 -18.25 -0.23
CA THR A 714 6.57 -19.12 0.73
C THR A 714 6.56 -20.56 0.26
N ASP A 715 7.62 -21.28 0.56
CA ASP A 715 7.52 -22.73 0.75
C ASP A 715 6.57 -23.08 1.91
N TRP A 716 6.01 -24.28 1.88
CA TRP A 716 5.08 -24.75 2.91
C TRP A 716 5.29 -26.23 3.26
N TYR A 717 5.18 -26.49 4.55
CA TYR A 717 5.54 -27.74 5.19
C TYR A 717 4.32 -28.24 5.96
N HIS A 718 3.87 -29.46 5.69
CA HIS A 718 2.76 -30.06 6.43
C HIS A 718 3.18 -30.56 7.82
N GLU A 719 4.49 -30.79 7.99
CA GLU A 719 5.16 -31.20 9.22
C GLU A 719 6.66 -30.82 9.14
N VAL A 720 7.39 -30.84 10.26
CA VAL A 720 8.82 -30.53 10.27
C VAL A 720 9.60 -31.59 9.46
N PRO A 721 10.39 -31.23 8.44
CA PRO A 721 11.10 -32.20 7.59
C PRO A 721 12.06 -33.11 8.36
N VAL A 722 12.05 -34.40 8.01
CA VAL A 722 12.98 -35.41 8.57
C VAL A 722 14.15 -35.62 7.60
N GLY A 723 15.03 -34.62 7.49
CA GLY A 723 16.21 -34.68 6.62
C GLY A 723 16.57 -33.32 6.03
N ALA A 724 16.90 -33.30 4.74
CA ALA A 724 17.02 -32.04 3.99
C ALA A 724 15.66 -31.33 3.94
N PRO A 725 15.57 -30.02 4.23
CA PRO A 725 14.30 -29.35 4.53
C PRO A 725 13.53 -28.90 3.28
N ILE A 726 13.27 -29.84 2.37
CA ILE A 726 12.42 -29.61 1.20
C ILE A 726 10.95 -29.61 1.62
N TRP A 727 10.20 -28.68 1.03
CA TRP A 727 8.81 -28.38 1.31
C TRP A 727 7.82 -29.31 0.57
N ASP A 728 6.58 -29.38 1.03
CA ASP A 728 5.52 -30.18 0.39
C ASP A 728 4.90 -29.45 -0.82
N SER A 729 4.64 -28.15 -0.66
CA SER A 729 4.08 -27.29 -1.70
C SER A 729 4.64 -25.86 -1.57
N VAL A 730 4.51 -25.07 -2.63
CA VAL A 730 4.72 -23.61 -2.55
C VAL A 730 3.34 -22.95 -2.46
N LEU A 731 3.23 -21.96 -1.56
CA LEU A 731 2.05 -21.12 -1.42
C LEU A 731 2.33 -19.73 -1.99
N ILE A 732 1.27 -19.13 -2.53
CA ILE A 732 1.19 -17.70 -2.76
C ILE A 732 0.06 -17.20 -1.85
N ASN A 733 0.39 -16.29 -0.93
CA ASN A 733 -0.52 -15.69 0.03
C ASN A 733 -1.33 -16.69 0.86
N ASN A 734 -0.62 -17.69 1.37
CA ASN A 734 -1.13 -18.84 2.09
C ASN A 734 -2.27 -19.56 1.33
N VAL A 735 -2.15 -19.66 0.01
CA VAL A 735 -2.98 -20.52 -0.84
C VAL A 735 -2.10 -21.22 -1.88
N GLY A 736 -2.32 -22.52 -2.09
CA GLY A 736 -1.59 -23.33 -3.07
C GLY A 736 -2.43 -24.50 -3.56
N ARG A 737 -1.77 -25.55 -4.05
CA ARG A 737 -2.40 -26.83 -4.40
C ARG A 737 -1.47 -27.99 -4.09
N TYR A 738 -2.02 -29.00 -3.42
CA TYR A 738 -1.42 -30.29 -3.17
C TYR A 738 -2.36 -31.42 -3.66
N ASN A 739 -1.82 -32.62 -3.88
CA ASN A 739 -2.59 -33.75 -4.39
C ASN A 739 -3.32 -34.48 -3.25
N CYS A 740 -4.63 -34.22 -3.06
CA CYS A 740 -5.40 -34.87 -2.00
C CYS A 740 -5.39 -36.41 -2.05
N THR A 741 -5.25 -37.05 -3.22
CA THR A 741 -5.13 -38.52 -3.28
C THR A 741 -3.81 -39.03 -2.66
N VAL A 742 -2.77 -38.20 -2.61
CA VAL A 742 -1.53 -38.49 -1.85
C VAL A 742 -1.75 -38.20 -0.36
N ALA A 743 -2.35 -37.05 -0.02
CA ALA A 743 -2.66 -36.70 1.39
C ALA A 743 -3.51 -37.78 2.08
N GLU A 744 -4.59 -38.22 1.43
CA GLU A 744 -5.49 -39.28 1.89
C GLU A 744 -4.76 -40.63 2.03
N ALA A 745 -3.83 -40.95 1.12
CA ALA A 745 -3.03 -42.17 1.19
C ALA A 745 -2.01 -42.13 2.35
N ALA A 746 -1.48 -40.96 2.68
CA ALA A 746 -0.67 -40.69 3.87
C ALA A 746 -1.51 -40.57 5.16
N GLY A 747 -2.85 -40.55 5.06
CA GLY A 747 -3.77 -40.46 6.19
C GLY A 747 -4.05 -39.04 6.71
N LYS A 748 -3.67 -38.00 5.95
CA LYS A 748 -3.99 -36.58 6.24
C LYS A 748 -5.37 -36.22 5.69
N GLU A 749 -6.09 -35.31 6.36
CA GLU A 749 -7.37 -34.76 5.88
C GLU A 749 -7.11 -33.69 4.80
N CYS A 750 -7.88 -33.72 3.71
CA CYS A 750 -7.65 -32.85 2.55
C CYS A 750 -8.95 -32.35 1.90
N VAL A 751 -8.97 -31.08 1.51
CA VAL A 751 -10.06 -30.40 0.80
C VAL A 751 -9.61 -30.09 -0.62
N ALA A 752 -10.04 -30.93 -1.57
CA ALA A 752 -9.69 -30.76 -2.98
C ALA A 752 -10.42 -29.56 -3.61
N GLY A 753 -9.77 -28.91 -4.59
CA GLY A 753 -10.39 -27.86 -5.39
C GLY A 753 -10.29 -26.44 -4.83
N GLN A 754 -9.36 -26.18 -3.89
CA GLN A 754 -9.05 -24.82 -3.44
C GLN A 754 -8.78 -23.88 -4.64
N PRO A 755 -9.45 -22.71 -4.70
CA PRO A 755 -9.19 -21.73 -5.74
C PRO A 755 -7.80 -21.12 -5.51
N LEU A 756 -6.93 -21.21 -6.51
CA LEU A 756 -5.61 -20.58 -6.48
C LEU A 756 -5.73 -19.05 -6.31
N PRO A 757 -4.65 -18.36 -5.93
CA PRO A 757 -4.52 -16.91 -6.03
C PRO A 757 -4.75 -16.42 -7.46
N ARG A 758 -6.02 -16.20 -7.76
CA ARG A 758 -6.52 -15.30 -8.80
C ARG A 758 -5.87 -13.94 -8.55
N PHE A 759 -5.36 -13.25 -9.56
CA PHE A 759 -4.49 -12.06 -9.50
C PHE A 759 -4.91 -10.82 -10.37
N GLN A 760 -6.02 -10.07 -10.15
CA GLN A 760 -6.56 -8.78 -10.71
C GLN A 760 -5.87 -7.94 -11.83
N PHE A 761 -6.10 -8.19 -13.13
CA PHE A 761 -5.44 -7.51 -14.26
C PHE A 761 -6.38 -7.04 -15.46
N VAL A 762 -6.34 -5.75 -15.91
CA VAL A 762 -7.09 -4.78 -16.85
C VAL A 762 -6.40 -4.19 -18.21
N ALA A 763 -6.70 -3.02 -18.87
CA ALA A 763 -6.05 -2.44 -20.15
C ALA A 763 -5.68 -0.93 -20.12
N GLY A 764 -4.85 -0.50 -21.10
CA GLY A 764 -4.52 0.89 -21.49
C GLY A 764 -3.54 1.64 -20.56
N LYS A 765 -3.66 1.30 -19.29
CA LYS A 765 -2.78 1.51 -18.10
C LYS A 765 -1.34 0.63 -18.12
N LYS A 766 0.70 0.71 -16.92
CA LYS A 766 1.88 -0.16 -16.37
C LYS A 766 1.72 -0.59 -14.86
N TYR A 767 2.29 -1.70 -14.33
CA TYR A 767 1.88 -2.38 -13.04
C TYR A 767 3.00 -2.56 -12.02
N LEU A 768 2.66 -2.96 -10.78
CA LEU A 768 3.46 -3.65 -9.76
C LEU A 768 2.71 -4.77 -9.02
N ILE A 769 3.45 -5.80 -8.62
CA ILE A 769 3.14 -6.83 -7.65
C ILE A 769 4.27 -6.89 -6.60
N ARG A 770 3.91 -6.87 -5.32
CA ARG A 770 4.85 -6.90 -4.21
C ARG A 770 5.35 -8.32 -3.91
N LEU A 771 6.50 -8.80 -4.38
CA LEU A 771 6.95 -10.19 -4.11
C LEU A 771 7.77 -10.44 -2.83
N ILE A 772 7.16 -10.84 -1.72
CA ILE A 772 7.92 -11.27 -0.53
C ILE A 772 8.39 -12.70 -0.71
N ASN A 773 9.66 -12.97 -0.45
CA ASN A 773 10.07 -14.34 -0.18
C ASN A 773 10.10 -14.62 1.33
N THR A 774 8.95 -14.96 1.91
CA THR A 774 8.81 -15.35 3.33
C THR A 774 9.10 -16.83 3.60
N SER A 775 9.81 -17.51 2.69
CA SER A 775 10.17 -18.93 2.80
C SER A 775 11.10 -19.23 3.99
N ALA A 776 11.22 -20.51 4.32
CA ALA A 776 12.27 -21.03 5.20
C ALA A 776 13.51 -21.51 4.41
N MET A 777 13.38 -21.89 3.13
CA MET A 777 14.48 -22.35 2.28
C MET A 777 14.42 -21.87 0.82
N SER A 778 13.23 -21.79 0.23
CA SER A 778 13.07 -21.73 -1.22
C SER A 778 13.36 -20.34 -1.79
N ALA A 779 14.29 -20.26 -2.74
CA ALA A 779 14.55 -19.08 -3.54
C ALA A 779 13.82 -19.19 -4.90
N PHE A 780 13.24 -18.09 -5.38
CA PHE A 780 12.28 -18.11 -6.49
C PHE A 780 12.74 -17.30 -7.69
N LYS A 781 12.38 -17.83 -8.87
CA LYS A 781 12.18 -17.05 -10.08
C LYS A 781 10.70 -16.77 -10.25
N VAL A 782 10.30 -15.52 -10.09
CA VAL A 782 8.92 -15.11 -10.37
C VAL A 782 8.86 -14.58 -11.78
N SER A 783 7.97 -15.15 -12.58
CA SER A 783 7.72 -14.73 -13.96
C SER A 783 6.22 -14.74 -14.24
N ILE A 784 5.79 -14.03 -15.28
CA ILE A 784 4.37 -13.92 -15.63
C ILE A 784 4.25 -14.13 -17.14
N ASP A 785 3.40 -15.08 -17.56
CA ASP A 785 3.53 -15.68 -18.89
C ASP A 785 3.39 -14.69 -20.05
N GLY A 786 4.51 -14.43 -20.73
CA GLY A 786 4.55 -13.47 -21.83
C GLY A 786 4.44 -12.01 -21.37
N HIS A 787 4.83 -11.70 -20.14
CA HIS A 787 4.95 -10.33 -19.61
C HIS A 787 6.34 -10.06 -19.08
N SER A 788 6.82 -8.87 -19.42
CA SER A 788 8.10 -8.32 -19.05
C SER A 788 7.88 -7.19 -18.06
N PHE A 789 8.85 -6.98 -17.18
CA PHE A 789 8.70 -6.14 -16.02
C PHE A 789 10.00 -5.58 -15.45
N GLN A 790 9.83 -4.71 -14.46
CA GLN A 790 10.79 -3.73 -13.95
C GLN A 790 10.99 -4.03 -12.44
N VAL A 791 12.08 -3.63 -11.82
CA VAL A 791 12.45 -3.98 -10.43
C VAL A 791 13.11 -2.76 -9.82
N ILE A 792 12.48 -2.22 -8.78
CA ILE A 792 12.61 -0.79 -8.46
C ILE A 792 12.73 -0.46 -6.97
N ALA A 793 12.49 -1.44 -6.10
CA ALA A 793 13.01 -1.42 -4.76
C ALA A 793 13.37 -2.86 -4.38
N VAL A 794 14.31 -2.96 -3.45
CA VAL A 794 14.82 -4.21 -2.92
C VAL A 794 15.12 -4.04 -1.44
N ASP A 795 14.54 -4.91 -0.60
CA ASP A 795 14.85 -4.97 0.84
C ASP A 795 14.78 -3.61 1.56
N GLY A 796 13.72 -2.86 1.28
CA GLY A 796 13.63 -1.48 1.71
C GLY A 796 14.14 -0.49 0.66
N ASP A 797 15.35 -0.69 0.18
CA ASP A 797 16.10 0.32 -0.55
C ASP A 797 15.67 0.47 -2.01
N GLN A 798 15.78 1.70 -2.48
CA GLN A 798 14.91 2.20 -3.55
C GLN A 798 15.75 2.56 -4.75
N LEU A 799 15.25 2.23 -5.93
CA LEU A 799 16.05 2.19 -7.14
C LEU A 799 15.54 3.20 -8.14
N GLN A 800 16.45 3.83 -8.87
CA GLN A 800 16.17 4.27 -10.25
C GLN A 800 15.88 3.03 -11.12
N PRO A 801 15.42 3.19 -12.38
CA PRO A 801 15.10 2.02 -13.15
C PRO A 801 16.37 1.27 -13.48
N SER A 802 16.26 0.00 -13.17
CA SER A 802 16.99 -1.07 -13.79
C SER A 802 16.56 -1.21 -15.26
N THR A 803 17.39 -1.85 -16.10
CA THR A 803 17.03 -2.31 -17.46
C THR A 803 16.96 -3.84 -17.47
N THR A 804 15.86 -4.46 -17.91
CA THR A 804 16.01 -5.73 -18.64
C THR A 804 15.34 -7.07 -18.22
N VAL A 805 14.12 -7.25 -17.67
CA VAL A 805 13.65 -8.61 -17.23
C VAL A 805 12.22 -9.04 -17.55
N ASN A 806 12.03 -10.35 -17.76
CA ASN A 806 10.73 -11.01 -17.71
C ASN A 806 10.65 -12.10 -16.60
N SER A 807 11.68 -12.12 -15.76
CA SER A 807 11.87 -12.96 -14.59
C SER A 807 12.70 -12.20 -13.57
N VAL A 808 12.24 -12.11 -12.33
CA VAL A 808 13.04 -11.63 -11.19
C VAL A 808 13.53 -12.83 -10.40
N PHE A 809 14.72 -12.72 -9.84
CA PHE A 809 15.20 -13.61 -8.81
C PHE A 809 14.94 -12.99 -7.42
N LEU A 810 14.39 -13.78 -6.50
CA LEU A 810 14.32 -13.44 -5.07
C LEU A 810 14.88 -14.58 -4.24
N ASN A 811 15.91 -14.28 -3.47
CA ASN A 811 16.42 -15.19 -2.45
C ASN A 811 15.50 -15.19 -1.21
N VAL A 812 15.76 -16.07 -0.23
CA VAL A 812 14.93 -16.11 1.00
C VAL A 812 15.07 -14.80 1.78
N ALA A 813 13.97 -14.34 2.37
CA ALA A 813 13.82 -13.05 3.04
C ALA A 813 14.10 -11.83 2.16
N GLN A 814 14.42 -12.00 0.87
CA GLN A 814 14.50 -10.91 -0.06
C GLN A 814 13.12 -10.48 -0.53
N ARG A 815 13.13 -9.23 -0.96
CA ARG A 815 11.99 -8.47 -1.37
C ARG A 815 12.41 -7.76 -2.64
N ALA A 816 11.78 -8.09 -3.77
CA ALA A 816 11.90 -7.34 -5.02
C ALA A 816 10.52 -6.94 -5.56
N ASP A 817 10.31 -5.64 -5.71
CA ASP A 817 9.17 -5.06 -6.41
C ASP A 817 9.13 -5.54 -7.88
N ILE A 818 8.06 -6.17 -8.40
CA ILE A 818 7.97 -6.42 -9.87
C ILE A 818 6.76 -5.97 -10.67
N LEU A 819 7.05 -5.53 -11.88
CA LEU A 819 6.44 -4.31 -12.36
C LEU A 819 6.18 -4.28 -13.87
N VAL A 820 4.96 -4.46 -14.35
CA VAL A 820 4.71 -5.22 -15.61
C VAL A 820 4.13 -4.27 -16.73
N GLN A 821 4.29 -4.40 -18.10
CA GLN A 821 3.55 -3.75 -19.38
C GLN A 821 2.96 -5.14 -22.04
N ALA A 822 3.17 -6.45 -22.41
CA ALA A 822 2.98 -7.07 -23.71
C ALA A 822 1.51 -7.40 -23.93
N LYS A 823 1.04 -7.22 -25.17
CA LYS A 823 -0.33 -7.50 -25.62
C LYS A 823 -1.37 -6.47 -25.11
N THR A 824 -1.13 -5.15 -25.29
CA THR A 824 -2.24 -4.18 -25.38
C THR A 824 -3.35 -4.73 -26.25
N ALA A 825 -4.61 -4.65 -25.81
CA ALA A 825 -5.73 -5.36 -26.43
C ALA A 825 -5.70 -5.15 -27.95
N PRO A 826 -5.52 -6.21 -28.78
CA PRO A 826 -5.11 -6.04 -30.15
C PRO A 826 -6.19 -5.29 -30.94
N SER A 827 -5.82 -4.14 -31.51
CA SER A 827 -6.70 -3.30 -32.31
C SER A 827 -7.28 -4.10 -33.49
N GLN A 828 -8.60 -4.14 -33.62
CA GLN A 828 -9.28 -4.74 -34.77
C GLN A 828 -9.95 -3.66 -35.62
N SER A 829 -9.94 -3.90 -36.93
CA SER A 829 -10.51 -3.02 -37.93
C SER A 829 -12.03 -3.17 -38.04
N GLN A 830 -12.68 -2.06 -38.35
CA GLN A 830 -14.06 -1.91 -38.85
C GLN A 830 -14.64 -3.17 -39.54
N VAL A 831 -15.89 -3.50 -39.17
CA VAL A 831 -16.72 -4.69 -39.45
C VAL A 831 -16.77 -5.75 -38.33
N SER A 832 -17.81 -5.60 -37.49
CA SER A 832 -18.38 -6.57 -36.51
C SER A 832 -17.57 -6.78 -35.24
N GLN A 833 -18.19 -6.54 -34.07
CA GLN A 833 -17.48 -6.52 -32.80
C GLN A 833 -17.95 -7.62 -31.85
N ARG A 834 -16.97 -8.42 -31.42
CA ARG A 834 -16.82 -8.83 -30.02
C ARG A 834 -15.34 -8.62 -29.70
N LYS A 835 -15.02 -7.77 -28.71
CA LYS A 835 -13.65 -7.70 -28.20
C LYS A 835 -13.35 -9.05 -27.53
N THR A 836 -12.54 -9.90 -28.17
CA THR A 836 -12.10 -11.12 -27.51
C THR A 836 -11.28 -10.73 -26.29
N PRO A 837 -11.63 -11.12 -25.06
CA PRO A 837 -10.67 -11.08 -23.97
C PRO A 837 -9.54 -12.05 -24.38
N LEU A 838 -8.32 -11.53 -24.54
CA LEU A 838 -7.26 -12.02 -25.44
C LEU A 838 -6.42 -13.28 -25.06
N GLY A 839 -6.87 -14.13 -24.13
CA GLY A 839 -6.20 -15.40 -23.76
C GLY A 839 -5.26 -15.42 -22.54
N SER A 840 -5.10 -16.60 -21.95
CA SER A 840 -4.67 -16.81 -20.56
C SER A 840 -3.18 -16.77 -20.29
N PHE A 841 -2.79 -16.32 -19.09
CA PHE A 841 -1.44 -16.32 -18.52
C PHE A 841 -1.39 -16.86 -17.07
N TRP A 842 -0.22 -17.35 -16.62
CA TRP A 842 0.08 -17.70 -15.22
C TRP A 842 1.00 -16.63 -14.63
N LEU A 843 0.94 -16.35 -13.32
CA LEU A 843 2.13 -15.93 -12.57
C LEU A 843 2.70 -17.22 -12.00
N ARG A 844 3.96 -17.46 -12.36
CA ARG A 844 4.72 -18.63 -11.95
C ARG A 844 5.71 -18.15 -10.92
N VAL A 845 5.51 -18.62 -9.70
CA VAL A 845 6.60 -18.75 -8.74
C VAL A 845 7.24 -20.08 -9.07
N ASN A 846 8.32 -20.04 -9.85
CA ASN A 846 9.17 -21.20 -10.07
C ASN A 846 10.23 -21.20 -8.98
N SER A 847 10.30 -22.25 -8.15
CA SER A 847 11.46 -22.39 -7.26
C SER A 847 12.72 -22.66 -8.08
N LEU A 848 13.88 -22.28 -7.53
CA LEU A 848 15.16 -22.72 -8.04
C LEU A 848 15.46 -24.19 -7.65
N TYR A 849 14.43 -25.04 -7.60
CA TYR A 849 14.57 -26.48 -7.44
C TYR A 849 15.27 -27.08 -8.68
N GLY A 850 16.27 -27.95 -8.45
CA GLY A 850 17.05 -28.55 -9.52
C GLY A 850 18.41 -27.88 -9.80
N LEU A 851 18.77 -26.82 -9.07
CA LEU A 851 20.14 -26.34 -8.96
C LEU A 851 20.97 -27.27 -8.04
N PRO A 852 22.32 -27.30 -8.10
CA PRO A 852 23.12 -28.29 -7.39
C PRO A 852 22.86 -28.41 -5.88
N TRP A 853 22.43 -27.31 -5.24
CA TRP A 853 22.14 -27.22 -3.81
C TRP A 853 20.66 -27.48 -3.43
N THR A 854 19.75 -27.53 -4.39
CA THR A 854 18.32 -27.84 -4.18
C THR A 854 17.90 -29.18 -4.80
N ALA A 855 18.68 -29.71 -5.74
CA ALA A 855 18.39 -30.94 -6.48
C ALA A 855 18.63 -32.19 -5.63
N LEU A 856 17.55 -32.82 -5.16
CA LEU A 856 17.63 -34.13 -4.51
C LEU A 856 17.18 -35.27 -5.45
N PRO A 857 17.58 -36.52 -5.16
CA PRO A 857 16.97 -37.71 -5.75
C PRO A 857 15.44 -37.75 -5.55
N VAL A 858 14.73 -38.36 -6.50
CA VAL A 858 13.25 -38.45 -6.46
C VAL A 858 12.74 -39.23 -5.25
N ASP A 859 13.54 -40.17 -4.72
CA ASP A 859 13.30 -40.93 -3.49
C ASP A 859 13.59 -40.15 -2.19
N GLN A 860 13.98 -38.88 -2.30
CA GLN A 860 14.18 -37.94 -1.19
C GLN A 860 13.25 -36.72 -1.27
N MET A 861 12.32 -36.70 -2.23
CA MET A 861 11.24 -35.71 -2.28
C MET A 861 10.06 -36.16 -1.42
N PRO A 862 9.31 -35.24 -0.79
CA PRO A 862 7.99 -35.53 -0.26
C PRO A 862 7.10 -36.16 -1.34
N GLU A 863 6.26 -37.14 -0.97
CA GLU A 863 5.25 -37.61 -1.92
C GLU A 863 4.31 -36.45 -2.27
N GLY A 864 3.90 -36.34 -3.53
CA GLY A 864 3.05 -35.24 -4.00
C GLY A 864 3.72 -33.87 -4.11
N PHE A 865 5.04 -33.77 -3.88
CA PHE A 865 5.84 -32.54 -3.96
C PHE A 865 5.46 -31.63 -5.12
N ASN A 866 5.13 -30.37 -4.80
CA ASN A 866 4.90 -29.33 -5.79
C ASN A 866 5.94 -28.20 -5.65
N PRO A 867 7.00 -28.17 -6.48
CA PRO A 867 8.07 -27.17 -6.42
C PRO A 867 7.63 -25.76 -6.87
N ASP A 868 6.48 -25.63 -7.54
CA ASP A 868 6.04 -24.39 -8.18
C ASP A 868 4.70 -23.93 -7.63
N ALA A 869 4.58 -22.65 -7.25
CA ALA A 869 3.28 -22.04 -7.03
C ALA A 869 2.80 -21.34 -8.29
N LEU A 870 1.52 -21.53 -8.56
CA LEU A 870 0.83 -20.95 -9.70
C LEU A 870 -0.25 -20.01 -9.16
N ALA A 871 -0.04 -18.71 -9.31
CA ALA A 871 -1.14 -17.77 -9.18
C ALA A 871 -1.82 -17.65 -10.54
N ILE A 872 -3.15 -17.79 -10.56
CA ILE A 872 -3.92 -17.66 -11.78
C ILE A 872 -3.82 -16.23 -12.24
N ILE A 873 -3.35 -16.04 -13.46
CA ILE A 873 -3.26 -14.74 -14.11
C ILE A 873 -4.41 -14.64 -15.17
N ASP A 874 -5.68 -14.39 -14.77
CA ASP A 874 -6.91 -14.05 -15.53
C ASP A 874 -7.33 -12.60 -15.88
N TYR A 875 -7.34 -12.22 -17.18
CA TYR A 875 -7.79 -10.87 -17.57
C TYR A 875 -9.23 -11.08 -17.94
N GLN A 876 -10.08 -10.99 -16.93
CA GLN A 876 -11.47 -10.54 -17.03
C GLN A 876 -12.81 -11.58 -16.72
N SER A 877 -11.99 -12.72 -16.92
CA SER A 877 -11.61 -13.36 -18.19
C SER A 877 -12.61 -14.31 -18.89
N GLY A 878 -13.22 -15.28 -18.19
CA GLY A 878 -14.28 -16.10 -18.78
C GLY A 878 -14.27 -17.57 -18.37
N ALA A 879 -13.16 -18.10 -17.83
CA ALA A 879 -12.94 -19.53 -17.65
C ALA A 879 -12.43 -19.96 -16.25
N THR A 880 -13.15 -20.79 -15.49
CA THR A 880 -12.68 -21.39 -14.22
C THR A 880 -11.61 -22.45 -14.48
N ALA A 881 -11.56 -22.95 -15.71
CA ALA A 881 -10.45 -23.73 -16.21
C ALA A 881 -9.15 -22.95 -16.04
N ASP A 882 -8.15 -23.62 -15.48
CA ASP A 882 -6.84 -23.07 -15.24
C ASP A 882 -6.19 -22.48 -16.52
N PRO A 883 -5.32 -21.46 -16.38
CA PRO A 883 -4.61 -20.84 -17.49
C PRO A 883 -3.94 -21.79 -18.49
N THR A 884 -4.18 -21.52 -19.78
CA THR A 884 -3.65 -22.28 -20.93
C THR A 884 -2.40 -21.64 -21.56
N SER A 885 -1.76 -20.69 -20.89
CA SER A 885 -0.52 -20.08 -21.39
C SER A 885 0.64 -21.04 -21.51
N SER A 886 1.49 -20.73 -22.49
CA SER A 886 2.88 -21.16 -22.49
C SER A 886 3.73 -20.21 -21.63
N LYS A 887 4.66 -20.79 -20.87
CA LYS A 887 5.73 -20.04 -20.20
C LYS A 887 6.65 -19.35 -21.19
N TRP A 888 7.38 -18.33 -20.71
CA TRP A 888 8.46 -17.71 -21.47
C TRP A 888 9.48 -18.75 -21.97
N THR A 889 9.89 -18.62 -23.23
CA THR A 889 10.91 -19.49 -23.86
C THR A 889 12.33 -18.91 -23.77
N THR A 890 12.42 -17.63 -23.44
CA THR A 890 13.66 -16.87 -23.29
C THR A 890 13.47 -16.02 -22.04
N GLU A 891 14.26 -16.32 -21.03
CA GLU A 891 14.29 -15.59 -19.78
C GLU A 891 15.26 -14.41 -19.91
N VAL A 892 14.89 -13.26 -19.38
CA VAL A 892 15.83 -12.18 -19.09
C VAL A 892 15.60 -11.74 -17.65
N SER A 893 16.69 -11.44 -16.96
CA SER A 893 16.82 -11.17 -15.52
C SER A 893 17.99 -10.22 -15.29
N ILE A 894 17.97 -9.41 -14.24
CA ILE A 894 19.07 -8.51 -13.84
C ILE A 894 19.80 -9.07 -12.60
N GLY A 895 21.06 -8.70 -12.43
CA GLY A 895 21.81 -8.98 -11.20
C GLY A 895 21.36 -8.08 -10.04
N GLU A 896 21.34 -8.65 -8.84
CA GLU A 896 20.98 -7.99 -7.58
C GLU A 896 21.76 -6.68 -7.32
N PHE A 897 22.99 -6.57 -7.81
CA PHE A 897 23.85 -5.40 -7.58
C PHE A 897 23.97 -4.47 -8.80
N ASP A 898 23.27 -4.78 -9.91
CA ASP A 898 23.22 -3.97 -11.12
C ASP A 898 22.09 -2.91 -11.08
N TYR A 899 21.24 -2.97 -10.05
CA TYR A 899 20.32 -1.89 -9.69
C TYR A 899 21.06 -0.57 -9.44
N LYS A 900 20.34 0.56 -9.53
CA LYS A 900 20.87 1.90 -9.28
C LYS A 900 20.12 2.49 -8.10
N PRO A 901 20.75 2.84 -6.98
CA PRO A 901 20.04 3.47 -5.88
C PRO A 901 19.48 4.81 -6.35
N LEU A 902 18.26 5.10 -5.92
CA LEU A 902 17.57 6.34 -6.21
C LEU A 902 18.23 7.54 -5.53
N ASN A 903 18.75 7.33 -4.33
CA ASN A 903 19.48 8.33 -3.55
C ASN A 903 20.99 8.09 -3.74
N PRO A 904 21.61 8.60 -4.82
CA PRO A 904 23.03 8.37 -5.11
C PRO A 904 23.93 8.95 -4.01
N VAL A 905 24.71 8.09 -3.36
CA VAL A 905 25.73 8.47 -2.37
C VAL A 905 27.14 8.21 -2.89
N VAL A 906 28.06 9.12 -2.60
CA VAL A 906 29.50 8.92 -2.82
C VAL A 906 30.14 8.58 -1.47
N LEU A 907 30.53 7.33 -1.29
CA LEU A 907 31.11 6.86 -0.03
C LEU A 907 32.58 7.30 0.10
N PRO A 908 33.09 7.51 1.33
CA PRO A 908 34.50 7.83 1.57
C PRO A 908 35.43 6.79 0.94
N THR A 909 36.47 7.22 0.20
CA THR A 909 37.35 6.26 -0.51
C THR A 909 38.12 5.32 0.42
N VAL A 910 38.24 5.67 1.70
CA VAL A 910 38.89 4.87 2.75
C VAL A 910 37.91 4.74 3.92
N PRO A 911 37.58 3.52 4.39
CA PRO A 911 36.81 3.31 5.61
C PRO A 911 37.70 3.44 6.85
N ASP A 912 37.11 3.74 8.01
CA ASP A 912 37.82 3.81 9.30
C ASP A 912 38.14 2.41 9.84
N GLN A 913 37.27 1.43 9.57
CA GLN A 913 37.43 0.03 9.92
C GLN A 913 37.13 -0.87 8.71
N ARG A 914 37.95 -1.90 8.49
CA ARG A 914 37.69 -2.96 7.50
C ARG A 914 37.85 -4.33 8.14
N MET A 915 36.97 -5.28 7.81
CA MET A 915 37.10 -6.68 8.21
C MET A 915 36.71 -7.64 7.08
N VAL A 916 37.10 -8.90 7.20
CA VAL A 916 36.64 -10.00 6.33
C VAL A 916 35.84 -10.99 7.18
N VAL A 917 34.63 -11.36 6.71
CA VAL A 917 33.78 -12.37 7.34
C VAL A 917 33.67 -13.57 6.39
N GLU A 918 34.28 -14.69 6.75
CA GLU A 918 34.24 -15.95 6.00
C GLU A 918 33.16 -16.85 6.62
N PHE A 919 32.30 -17.51 5.82
CA PHE A 919 31.24 -18.39 6.32
C PHE A 919 31.16 -19.73 5.59
N THR A 920 30.69 -20.77 6.29
CA THR A 920 30.54 -22.13 5.75
C THR A 920 29.43 -22.93 6.45
N LEU A 921 28.85 -23.89 5.71
CA LEU A 921 28.02 -24.97 6.24
C LEU A 921 28.81 -26.27 6.16
N ALA A 922 29.19 -26.83 7.31
CA ALA A 922 30.07 -27.99 7.33
C ALA A 922 29.97 -28.82 8.61
N VAL A 923 30.43 -30.06 8.52
CA VAL A 923 30.89 -30.82 9.69
C VAL A 923 32.37 -30.49 9.89
N LEU A 924 32.64 -29.39 10.60
CA LEU A 924 34.03 -28.95 10.84
C LEU A 924 34.75 -29.89 11.83
N PRO A 925 36.08 -30.08 11.72
CA PRO A 925 36.83 -31.00 12.60
C PRO A 925 36.76 -30.69 14.11
N ALA A 926 36.35 -29.47 14.48
CA ALA A 926 36.14 -29.06 15.87
C ALA A 926 34.80 -29.56 16.44
N ASN A 927 33.81 -29.87 15.59
CA ASN A 927 32.47 -30.30 16.00
C ASN A 927 31.95 -31.40 15.04
N PRO A 928 32.54 -32.61 15.07
CA PRO A 928 32.40 -33.62 14.02
C PRO A 928 31.04 -34.36 14.00
N ASP A 929 30.19 -34.12 15.00
CA ASP A 929 28.91 -34.81 15.19
C ASP A 929 27.70 -33.95 14.77
N SER A 930 27.92 -32.76 14.18
CA SER A 930 26.83 -31.85 13.77
C SER A 930 27.20 -31.04 12.53
N PHE A 931 26.34 -31.08 11.52
CA PHE A 931 26.37 -30.14 10.39
C PHE A 931 25.80 -28.82 10.88
N LEU A 932 26.63 -27.78 10.92
CA LEU A 932 26.26 -26.47 11.46
C LEU A 932 26.72 -25.36 10.50
N GLY A 933 26.10 -24.19 10.66
CA GLY A 933 26.60 -22.95 10.10
C GLY A 933 27.68 -22.34 10.99
N TYR A 934 28.69 -21.76 10.37
CA TYR A 934 29.78 -21.05 11.05
C TYR A 934 30.13 -19.76 10.31
N MET A 935 30.50 -18.73 11.08
CA MET A 935 31.13 -17.52 10.57
C MET A 935 32.47 -17.28 11.29
N ALA A 936 33.45 -16.72 10.59
CA ALA A 936 34.78 -16.36 11.09
C ALA A 936 35.12 -14.91 10.70
N ILE A 937 35.79 -14.17 11.57
CA ILE A 937 36.12 -12.74 11.34
C ILE A 937 37.64 -12.57 11.29
N ASP A 938 38.19 -11.97 10.23
CA ASP A 938 39.62 -11.73 10.01
C ASP A 938 40.50 -12.99 10.20
N GLN A 939 40.11 -14.10 9.58
CA GLN A 939 40.80 -15.41 9.69
C GLN A 939 40.88 -15.99 11.12
N ARG A 940 39.96 -15.60 12.01
CA ARG A 940 39.76 -16.27 13.31
C ARG A 940 39.19 -17.68 13.12
N GLU A 941 39.04 -18.39 14.23
CA GLU A 941 38.36 -19.69 14.25
C GLU A 941 36.89 -19.55 13.82
N PHE A 942 36.39 -20.54 13.07
CA PHE A 942 35.00 -20.63 12.65
C PHE A 942 34.09 -20.93 13.84
N ILE A 943 33.13 -20.03 14.09
CA ILE A 943 32.22 -20.09 15.24
C ILE A 943 30.79 -20.22 14.72
N SER A 944 30.08 -21.21 15.26
CA SER A 944 28.62 -21.33 15.13
C SER A 944 27.96 -20.55 16.27
N LEU A 945 26.94 -19.75 15.97
CA LEU A 945 26.29 -18.91 16.99
C LEU A 945 25.58 -19.77 18.03
N VAL A 946 25.86 -19.52 19.30
CA VAL A 946 25.06 -20.00 20.42
C VAL A 946 24.57 -18.79 21.20
N ILE A 947 23.23 -18.60 21.21
CA ILE A 947 22.55 -17.53 21.93
C ILE A 947 22.97 -17.56 23.42
N PRO A 948 23.53 -16.47 23.98
CA PRO A 948 23.99 -16.46 25.37
C PRO A 948 22.85 -16.60 26.40
N GLU A 949 23.20 -17.00 27.62
CA GLU A 949 22.26 -17.20 28.74
C GLU A 949 21.49 -15.91 29.13
N HIS A 950 22.03 -14.74 28.78
CA HIS A 950 21.43 -13.42 29.00
C HIS A 950 21.56 -12.56 27.74
N PRO A 951 20.57 -11.70 27.41
CA PRO A 951 20.65 -10.78 26.27
C PRO A 951 21.94 -9.96 26.28
N PRO A 952 22.80 -10.04 25.25
CA PRO A 952 24.00 -9.24 25.17
C PRO A 952 23.74 -7.74 25.15
N LEU A 953 22.60 -7.26 24.62
CA LEU A 953 22.21 -5.84 24.73
C LEU A 953 22.18 -5.38 26.19
N PHE A 954 21.43 -6.08 27.05
CA PHE A 954 21.33 -5.76 28.47
C PHE A 954 22.66 -6.01 29.22
N THR A 955 23.39 -7.04 28.84
CA THR A 955 24.69 -7.39 29.46
C THR A 955 25.77 -6.33 29.17
N ILE A 956 25.83 -5.82 27.93
CA ILE A 956 26.72 -4.72 27.55
C ILE A 956 26.25 -3.42 28.21
N ALA A 957 24.96 -3.10 28.23
CA ALA A 957 24.43 -1.91 28.91
C ALA A 957 24.72 -1.90 30.44
N GLN A 958 24.84 -3.07 31.08
CA GLN A 958 25.31 -3.18 32.47
C GLN A 958 26.83 -2.93 32.66
N GLY A 959 27.60 -2.71 31.58
CA GLY A 959 29.02 -2.35 31.63
C GLY A 959 30.00 -3.48 31.30
N ALA A 960 29.52 -4.63 30.80
CA ALA A 960 30.42 -5.63 30.19
C ALA A 960 30.96 -5.13 28.84
N ALA A 961 32.17 -5.52 28.45
CA ALA A 961 32.70 -5.18 27.12
C ALA A 961 32.42 -6.31 26.12
N THR A 962 32.40 -6.01 24.81
CA THR A 962 32.14 -6.99 23.72
C THR A 962 33.06 -8.21 23.81
N LYS A 963 34.32 -8.00 24.21
CA LYS A 963 35.34 -9.05 24.38
C LYS A 963 35.06 -10.03 25.54
N ASP A 964 34.19 -9.65 26.47
CA ASP A 964 33.86 -10.40 27.69
C ASP A 964 32.57 -11.23 27.49
N LEU A 965 31.88 -11.07 26.35
CA LEU A 965 30.83 -11.99 25.90
C LEU A 965 31.42 -13.38 25.58
N PRO A 966 30.62 -14.46 25.64
CA PRO A 966 31.09 -15.79 25.23
C PRO A 966 31.60 -15.79 23.78
N THR A 967 32.69 -16.51 23.50
CA THR A 967 33.21 -16.65 22.12
C THR A 967 32.15 -17.15 21.14
N SER A 968 31.23 -18.01 21.61
CA SER A 968 30.10 -18.53 20.83
C SER A 968 29.04 -17.50 20.46
N ALA A 969 29.09 -16.28 21.00
CA ALA A 969 28.27 -15.14 20.55
C ALA A 969 28.81 -14.51 19.25
N ASN A 970 30.02 -14.92 18.81
CA ASN A 970 30.69 -14.46 17.59
C ASN A 970 30.69 -12.93 17.40
N ALA A 971 30.92 -12.19 18.49
CA ALA A 971 30.70 -10.76 18.54
C ALA A 971 31.92 -9.94 18.09
N VAL A 972 31.67 -8.89 17.29
CA VAL A 972 32.67 -7.87 16.94
C VAL A 972 32.19 -6.48 17.36
N LYS A 973 33.10 -5.66 17.90
CA LYS A 973 32.79 -4.29 18.29
C LYS A 973 32.90 -3.34 17.09
N LEU A 974 31.87 -2.52 16.89
CA LEU A 974 31.91 -1.32 16.05
C LEU A 974 31.98 -0.08 16.95
N LYS A 975 32.73 0.95 16.52
CA LYS A 975 32.89 2.20 17.26
C LYS A 975 31.99 3.28 16.65
N HIS A 976 31.33 4.05 17.52
CA HIS A 976 30.28 4.97 17.10
C HIS A 976 30.74 5.99 16.05
N ASN A 977 29.97 6.08 14.96
CA ASN A 977 30.18 6.90 13.76
C ASN A 977 31.41 6.56 12.92
N ASP A 978 32.03 5.39 13.09
CA ASP A 978 33.07 4.92 12.18
C ASP A 978 32.45 4.37 10.90
N HIS A 979 33.03 4.68 9.74
CA HIS A 979 32.62 4.06 8.48
C HIS A 979 33.29 2.69 8.32
N VAL A 980 32.49 1.64 8.22
CA VAL A 980 32.94 0.24 8.25
C VAL A 980 32.83 -0.37 6.85
N GLU A 981 33.83 -1.15 6.43
CA GLU A 981 33.80 -2.02 5.25
C GLU A 981 33.88 -3.50 5.68
N VAL A 982 32.97 -4.32 5.16
CA VAL A 982 32.91 -5.76 5.46
C VAL A 982 32.95 -6.52 4.14
N VAL A 983 33.87 -7.49 4.02
CA VAL A 983 33.86 -8.46 2.92
C VAL A 983 33.28 -9.78 3.42
N VAL A 984 32.07 -10.11 3.01
CA VAL A 984 31.42 -11.40 3.31
C VAL A 984 31.81 -12.41 2.23
N VAL A 985 32.24 -13.61 2.63
CA VAL A 985 32.82 -14.64 1.77
C VAL A 985 32.15 -15.98 2.01
N ASN A 986 31.68 -16.62 0.94
CA ASN A 986 31.02 -17.92 0.95
C ASN A 986 32.00 -19.05 0.60
N GLU A 987 32.11 -20.05 1.49
CA GLU A 987 32.90 -21.27 1.26
C GLU A 987 32.07 -22.50 0.85
N THR A 988 30.81 -22.30 0.46
CA THR A 988 29.88 -23.38 0.07
C THR A 988 29.56 -23.33 -1.44
N PRO A 989 29.17 -24.46 -2.06
CA PRO A 989 28.71 -24.50 -3.46
C PRO A 989 27.24 -24.06 -3.61
N ASP A 990 26.66 -23.42 -2.60
CA ASP A 990 25.28 -22.99 -2.50
C ASP A 990 25.24 -21.46 -2.34
N GLN A 991 24.26 -20.76 -2.90
CA GLN A 991 24.08 -19.31 -2.63
C GLN A 991 23.35 -19.07 -1.30
N HIS A 992 23.67 -17.99 -0.57
CA HIS A 992 23.03 -17.67 0.72
C HIS A 992 22.52 -16.22 0.78
N PRO A 993 21.25 -15.98 1.18
CA PRO A 993 20.78 -14.66 1.57
C PRO A 993 21.28 -14.34 2.98
N ILE A 994 22.11 -13.31 3.13
CA ILE A 994 22.60 -12.83 4.42
C ILE A 994 21.80 -11.59 4.82
N HIS A 995 21.07 -11.68 5.93
CA HIS A 995 20.40 -10.56 6.58
C HIS A 995 21.32 -9.86 7.58
N LEU A 996 21.24 -8.53 7.67
CA LEU A 996 21.78 -7.73 8.76
C LEU A 996 20.64 -6.96 9.45
N HIS A 997 20.44 -7.21 10.74
CA HIS A 997 19.51 -6.44 11.55
C HIS A 997 19.98 -5.00 11.68
N ALA A 998 19.00 -4.10 11.84
CA ALA A 998 19.19 -2.70 12.15
C ALA A 998 19.98 -1.83 11.15
N HIS A 999 20.45 -2.38 10.02
CA HIS A 999 21.19 -1.62 9.00
C HIS A 999 20.92 -2.20 7.62
N SER A 1000 20.78 -1.31 6.61
CA SER A 1000 20.78 -1.69 5.20
C SER A 1000 22.07 -1.20 4.54
N PRO A 1001 23.16 -1.98 4.62
CA PRO A 1001 24.48 -1.54 4.19
C PRO A 1001 24.59 -1.36 2.66
N TRP A 1002 25.46 -0.44 2.26
CA TRP A 1002 25.83 -0.20 0.87
C TRP A 1002 26.71 -1.32 0.30
N ILE A 1003 26.14 -2.16 -0.57
CA ILE A 1003 26.84 -3.15 -1.37
C ILE A 1003 27.70 -2.46 -2.45
N VAL A 1004 29.00 -2.46 -2.23
CA VAL A 1004 30.01 -1.79 -3.09
C VAL A 1004 30.74 -2.75 -4.04
N GLY A 1005 30.48 -4.06 -3.97
CA GLY A 1005 31.00 -5.02 -4.95
C GLY A 1005 30.59 -6.46 -4.67
N SER A 1006 30.62 -7.30 -5.70
CA SER A 1006 30.39 -8.74 -5.59
C SER A 1006 31.13 -9.48 -6.71
N GLY A 1007 31.29 -10.79 -6.57
CA GLY A 1007 31.78 -11.68 -7.62
C GLY A 1007 32.46 -12.92 -7.05
N HIS A 1008 33.41 -13.45 -7.82
CA HIS A 1008 34.23 -14.60 -7.43
C HIS A 1008 35.70 -14.23 -7.42
N ALA A 1009 36.44 -14.66 -6.39
CA ALA A 1009 37.88 -14.47 -6.30
C ALA A 1009 38.56 -15.53 -5.42
N SER A 1010 39.79 -15.89 -5.74
CA SER A 1010 40.61 -16.73 -4.86
C SER A 1010 40.78 -16.08 -3.49
N ARG A 1011 40.79 -16.88 -2.41
CA ARG A 1011 40.90 -16.38 -1.03
C ARG A 1011 42.06 -15.40 -0.83
N GLN A 1012 43.21 -15.66 -1.47
CA GLN A 1012 44.37 -14.77 -1.40
C GLN A 1012 44.07 -13.37 -1.94
N ALA A 1013 43.34 -13.24 -3.04
CA ALA A 1013 42.96 -11.95 -3.61
C ALA A 1013 41.97 -11.17 -2.71
N ILE A 1014 41.06 -11.86 -2.01
CA ILE A 1014 40.16 -11.27 -1.02
C ILE A 1014 40.95 -10.67 0.16
N LEU A 1015 41.93 -11.43 0.68
CA LEU A 1015 42.78 -11.05 1.80
C LEU A 1015 43.73 -9.89 1.44
N ASP A 1016 44.29 -9.90 0.23
CA ASP A 1016 45.14 -8.84 -0.31
C ASP A 1016 44.35 -7.57 -0.72
N ASN A 1017 43.02 -7.57 -0.57
CA ASN A 1017 42.08 -6.55 -1.07
C ASN A 1017 42.21 -6.27 -2.58
N ASN A 1018 42.62 -7.28 -3.36
CA ASN A 1018 42.76 -7.24 -4.80
C ASN A 1018 41.48 -7.74 -5.49
N LEU A 1019 40.38 -7.05 -5.19
CA LEU A 1019 39.03 -7.37 -5.66
C LEU A 1019 38.65 -6.56 -6.92
N THR A 1020 37.47 -6.84 -7.47
CA THR A 1020 36.87 -6.00 -8.52
C THR A 1020 36.74 -4.56 -8.02
N ALA A 1021 36.93 -3.58 -8.91
CA ALA A 1021 36.91 -2.16 -8.53
C ALA A 1021 35.58 -1.77 -7.87
N LEU A 1022 35.65 -1.33 -6.61
CA LEU A 1022 34.46 -1.07 -5.79
C LEU A 1022 33.62 0.09 -6.35
N ARG A 1023 32.31 -0.12 -6.40
CA ARG A 1023 31.27 0.87 -6.75
C ARG A 1023 31.06 1.82 -5.56
N LEU A 1024 32.01 2.71 -5.33
CA LEU A 1024 31.91 3.71 -4.24
C LEU A 1024 31.07 4.93 -4.59
N ASN A 1025 30.71 5.09 -5.87
CA ASN A 1025 29.67 6.00 -6.31
C ASN A 1025 28.40 5.18 -6.52
N ASP A 1026 27.33 5.62 -5.89
CA ASP A 1026 25.97 5.12 -6.06
C ASP A 1026 25.86 3.58 -5.86
N PRO A 1027 26.44 2.99 -4.80
CA PRO A 1027 26.23 1.58 -4.44
C PRO A 1027 24.80 1.31 -3.99
N MET A 1028 24.34 0.10 -4.28
CA MET A 1028 23.06 -0.40 -3.77
C MET A 1028 23.05 -0.55 -2.26
N GLN A 1029 21.93 -0.28 -1.58
CA GLN A 1029 21.69 -0.78 -0.23
C GLN A 1029 20.81 -2.03 -0.27
N HIS A 1030 21.03 -2.94 0.67
CA HIS A 1030 20.19 -4.10 0.95
C HIS A 1030 20.32 -4.43 2.43
N ASP A 1031 19.24 -4.77 3.13
CA ASP A 1031 19.36 -5.49 4.40
C ASP A 1031 19.40 -7.03 4.23
N VAL A 1032 19.08 -7.59 3.05
CA VAL A 1032 19.31 -9.01 2.69
C VAL A 1032 20.04 -9.12 1.35
N PHE A 1033 21.31 -9.51 1.35
CA PHE A 1033 22.11 -9.66 0.14
C PHE A 1033 22.51 -11.11 -0.13
N THR A 1034 22.42 -11.55 -1.38
CA THR A 1034 22.87 -12.86 -1.83
C THR A 1034 24.39 -12.90 -1.95
N VAL A 1035 25.05 -13.72 -1.15
CA VAL A 1035 26.46 -14.05 -1.38
C VAL A 1035 26.51 -15.23 -2.37
N PRO A 1036 27.15 -15.08 -3.55
CA PRO A 1036 27.22 -16.13 -4.56
C PRO A 1036 27.88 -17.41 -4.06
N GLU A 1037 27.63 -18.53 -4.74
CA GLU A 1037 28.30 -19.80 -4.51
C GLU A 1037 29.83 -19.74 -4.71
N CYS A 1038 30.55 -20.78 -4.30
CA CYS A 1038 31.93 -20.96 -4.71
C CYS A 1038 32.01 -21.63 -6.10
N LEU A 1039 32.98 -21.23 -6.93
CA LEU A 1039 33.20 -21.87 -8.24
C LEU A 1039 33.91 -23.20 -8.03
N THR A 1040 33.20 -24.31 -8.22
CA THR A 1040 33.76 -25.66 -8.02
C THR A 1040 34.56 -26.20 -9.21
N ASP A 1041 35.63 -26.93 -8.94
CA ASP A 1041 36.27 -27.78 -9.95
C ASP A 1041 35.45 -29.05 -10.27
N ASN A 1042 35.95 -29.90 -11.17
CA ASN A 1042 35.31 -31.17 -11.55
C ASN A 1042 35.19 -32.20 -10.38
N ASN A 1043 35.74 -31.91 -9.20
CA ASN A 1043 35.65 -32.72 -7.99
C ASN A 1043 34.70 -32.10 -6.94
N GLY A 1044 34.01 -31.00 -7.26
CA GLY A 1044 33.16 -30.26 -6.31
C GLY A 1044 33.94 -29.40 -5.31
N THR A 1045 35.23 -29.13 -5.54
CA THR A 1045 36.07 -28.34 -4.62
C THR A 1045 36.04 -26.86 -5.02
N CYS A 1046 35.70 -25.96 -4.10
CA CYS A 1046 35.77 -24.51 -4.28
C CYS A 1046 37.17 -24.06 -4.76
N THR A 1047 37.23 -23.30 -5.86
CA THR A 1047 38.48 -22.79 -6.45
C THR A 1047 38.62 -21.28 -6.28
N ASP A 1048 37.63 -20.53 -6.76
CA ASP A 1048 37.38 -19.14 -6.38
C ASP A 1048 36.15 -19.10 -5.46
N LEU A 1049 36.17 -18.22 -4.45
CA LEU A 1049 35.09 -18.06 -3.47
C LEU A 1049 34.14 -16.95 -3.93
N GLY A 1050 32.83 -17.16 -3.74
CA GLY A 1050 31.83 -16.10 -3.90
C GLY A 1050 31.96 -15.07 -2.78
N TYR A 1051 31.84 -13.79 -3.11
CA TYR A 1051 31.93 -12.70 -2.13
C TYR A 1051 30.97 -11.54 -2.41
N VAL A 1052 30.67 -10.81 -1.34
CA VAL A 1052 30.00 -9.50 -1.36
C VAL A 1052 30.79 -8.55 -0.46
N VAL A 1053 31.01 -7.33 -0.91
CA VAL A 1053 31.62 -6.25 -0.13
C VAL A 1053 30.54 -5.23 0.19
N PHE A 1054 30.29 -4.99 1.46
CA PHE A 1054 29.34 -3.97 1.91
C PHE A 1054 30.01 -2.92 2.80
N ARG A 1055 29.33 -1.78 2.98
CA ARG A 1055 29.73 -0.70 3.90
C ARG A 1055 28.55 -0.16 4.69
N LEU A 1056 28.81 0.28 5.92
CA LEU A 1056 27.84 0.97 6.77
C LEU A 1056 28.52 2.07 7.59
N THR A 1057 27.72 2.91 8.24
CA THR A 1057 28.18 3.82 9.30
C THR A 1057 27.68 3.28 10.63
N ALA A 1058 28.54 3.27 11.65
CA ALA A 1058 28.21 2.78 12.98
C ALA A 1058 27.42 3.82 13.82
N ASP A 1059 26.31 4.31 13.27
CA ASP A 1059 25.50 5.41 13.81
C ASP A 1059 24.41 5.00 14.81
N ASN A 1060 24.13 3.70 14.97
CA ASN A 1060 23.00 3.17 15.72
C ASN A 1060 23.45 2.24 16.88
N PRO A 1061 23.71 2.78 18.09
CA PRO A 1061 24.15 1.99 19.24
C PRO A 1061 23.23 0.81 19.51
N GLY A 1062 23.78 -0.39 19.71
CA GLY A 1062 22.97 -1.60 19.90
C GLY A 1062 23.76 -2.92 19.82
N VAL A 1063 23.04 -4.03 19.73
CA VAL A 1063 23.61 -5.36 19.46
C VAL A 1063 22.80 -6.03 18.37
N TRP A 1064 23.34 -6.00 17.15
CA TRP A 1064 22.62 -6.35 15.93
C TRP A 1064 23.16 -7.67 15.37
N ILE A 1065 22.25 -8.58 15.01
CA ILE A 1065 22.60 -9.89 14.46
C ILE A 1065 22.72 -9.84 12.93
N MET A 1066 23.73 -10.54 12.40
CA MET A 1066 23.86 -10.81 10.97
C MET A 1066 23.80 -12.33 10.78
N HIS A 1067 22.93 -12.84 9.91
CA HIS A 1067 22.68 -14.27 9.76
C HIS A 1067 22.26 -14.65 8.34
N CYS A 1068 22.37 -15.93 7.99
CA CYS A 1068 21.69 -16.45 6.81
C CYS A 1068 20.18 -16.55 7.07
N HIS A 1069 19.34 -16.07 6.15
CA HIS A 1069 17.88 -16.10 6.28
C HIS A 1069 17.23 -17.30 5.55
N ILE A 1070 18.02 -18.33 5.23
CA ILE A 1070 17.48 -19.69 5.20
C ILE A 1070 17.31 -20.10 6.66
N ASP A 1071 16.08 -20.18 7.15
CA ASP A 1071 15.71 -20.43 8.55
C ASP A 1071 16.44 -21.66 9.12
N TRP A 1072 16.46 -22.73 8.31
CA TRP A 1072 17.16 -23.98 8.61
C TRP A 1072 18.69 -23.84 8.75
N HIS A 1073 19.29 -22.78 8.21
CA HIS A 1073 20.72 -22.45 8.40
C HIS A 1073 20.91 -21.50 9.60
N PHE A 1074 19.96 -20.59 9.86
CA PHE A 1074 19.94 -19.75 11.06
C PHE A 1074 19.88 -20.59 12.34
N VAL A 1075 18.94 -21.55 12.44
CA VAL A 1075 18.83 -22.44 13.62
C VAL A 1075 19.99 -23.43 13.76
N LEU A 1076 20.80 -23.61 12.71
CA LEU A 1076 22.09 -24.31 12.74
C LEU A 1076 23.28 -23.37 13.06
N GLY A 1077 23.02 -22.13 13.47
CA GLY A 1077 24.01 -21.18 13.98
C GLY A 1077 24.78 -20.40 12.93
N LEU A 1078 24.29 -20.27 11.69
CA LEU A 1078 24.92 -19.47 10.62
C LEU A 1078 24.73 -17.96 10.85
N ALA A 1079 25.34 -17.43 11.91
CA ALA A 1079 25.15 -16.06 12.38
C ALA A 1079 26.33 -15.48 13.19
N MET A 1080 26.33 -14.15 13.38
CA MET A 1080 27.26 -13.40 14.23
C MET A 1080 26.65 -12.09 14.75
N LEU A 1081 27.32 -11.40 15.69
CA LEU A 1081 26.82 -10.16 16.30
C LEU A 1081 27.75 -8.96 16.04
N PHE A 1082 27.17 -7.83 15.65
CA PHE A 1082 27.78 -6.51 15.74
C PHE A 1082 27.36 -5.83 17.04
N VAL A 1083 28.33 -5.52 17.92
CA VAL A 1083 28.10 -4.70 19.12
C VAL A 1083 28.49 -3.27 18.80
N GLU A 1084 27.49 -2.44 18.53
CA GLU A 1084 27.67 -1.09 18.06
C GLU A 1084 27.70 -0.08 19.20
N ALA A 1085 28.69 0.81 19.17
CA ALA A 1085 28.81 1.92 20.11
C ALA A 1085 28.72 1.49 21.59
N GLU A 1086 29.42 0.40 21.95
CA GLU A 1086 29.53 -0.14 23.32
C GLU A 1086 29.66 0.96 24.40
N ASP A 1087 30.47 1.99 24.16
CA ASP A 1087 30.67 3.05 25.14
C ASP A 1087 29.49 4.02 25.26
N VAL A 1088 28.56 4.07 24.29
CA VAL A 1088 27.26 4.76 24.42
C VAL A 1088 26.29 3.90 25.23
N LEU A 1089 26.20 2.60 24.94
CA LEU A 1089 25.38 1.66 25.73
C LEU A 1089 25.79 1.65 27.22
N HIS A 1090 27.09 1.74 27.52
CA HIS A 1090 27.63 1.90 28.88
C HIS A 1090 27.24 3.21 29.58
N LYS A 1091 26.85 4.25 28.85
CA LYS A 1091 26.42 5.55 29.40
C LYS A 1091 24.90 5.62 29.62
N LEU A 1092 24.13 5.00 28.73
CA LEU A 1092 22.66 4.89 28.86
C LEU A 1092 22.29 3.92 30.00
N GLY A 1093 22.86 2.71 29.96
CA GLY A 1093 22.51 1.64 30.90
C GLY A 1093 21.06 1.16 30.78
N LEU A 1094 20.65 0.28 31.68
CA LEU A 1094 19.29 -0.32 31.65
C LEU A 1094 18.15 0.65 31.97
N ALA A 1095 18.44 1.87 32.44
CA ALA A 1095 17.41 2.83 32.82
C ALA A 1095 16.75 3.52 31.61
N GLU A 1096 17.38 3.44 30.43
CA GLU A 1096 16.85 3.99 29.17
C GLU A 1096 15.82 3.03 28.52
N PHE A 1097 16.00 1.72 28.71
CA PHE A 1097 15.14 0.71 28.10
C PHE A 1097 13.76 0.61 28.77
N SER A 1098 12.76 0.25 27.97
CA SER A 1098 11.37 0.03 28.37
C SER A 1098 11.27 -0.91 29.58
N SER A 1099 10.73 -0.38 30.68
CA SER A 1099 10.44 -1.18 31.88
C SER A 1099 9.44 -2.31 31.63
N ASN A 1100 8.63 -2.23 30.56
CA ASN A 1100 7.81 -3.37 30.13
C ASN A 1100 8.68 -4.48 29.52
N MET A 1101 9.56 -4.14 28.57
CA MET A 1101 10.41 -5.14 27.91
C MET A 1101 11.39 -5.79 28.90
N LEU A 1102 11.99 -5.00 29.80
CA LEU A 1102 12.78 -5.53 30.92
C LEU A 1102 11.96 -6.45 31.83
N SER A 1103 10.65 -6.21 32.00
CA SER A 1103 9.79 -7.06 32.83
C SER A 1103 9.52 -8.45 32.23
N VAL A 1104 9.75 -8.65 30.93
CA VAL A 1104 9.70 -9.99 30.29
C VAL A 1104 10.80 -10.90 30.86
N CYS A 1105 11.93 -10.33 31.29
CA CYS A 1105 13.05 -11.07 31.89
C CYS A 1105 12.83 -11.52 33.36
N ASN A 1106 11.64 -11.35 33.96
CA ASN A 1106 11.34 -11.68 35.36
C ASN A 1106 11.40 -13.20 35.66
N GLY A 1107 12.64 -13.70 35.81
CA GLY A 1107 12.95 -15.11 36.06
C GLY A 1107 14.33 -15.52 35.51
N ALA A 1108 14.83 -14.80 34.49
CA ALA A 1108 16.10 -15.10 33.81
C ALA A 1108 17.33 -14.35 34.38
N GLY A 1109 17.13 -13.24 35.09
CA GLY A 1109 18.21 -12.49 35.73
C GLY A 1109 17.73 -11.28 36.53
N ASN A 1110 18.63 -10.65 37.29
CA ASN A 1110 18.34 -9.40 38.02
C ASN A 1110 18.40 -8.18 37.09
N PHE A 1111 17.50 -8.14 36.11
CA PHE A 1111 17.30 -7.00 35.20
C PHE A 1111 16.19 -6.07 35.72
N THR A 1112 16.37 -5.57 36.95
CA THR A 1112 15.43 -4.68 37.65
C THR A 1112 16.12 -3.38 38.05
N ILE A 1113 15.39 -2.26 37.93
CA ILE A 1113 15.80 -0.90 38.31
C ILE A 1113 15.59 -0.67 39.81
#